data_AF-A0A967DAP1-F1
#
_entry.id   AF-A0A967DAP1-F1
#
_cell.length_a   1.000
_cell.length_b   1.000
_cell.length_c   1.000
_cell.angle_alpha   90.00
_cell.angle_beta   90.00
_cell.angle_gamma   90.00
#
_symmetry.space_group_name_H-M   'P 1'
#
loop_
_entity.id
_entity.type
_entity.pdbx_description
1 polymer ?
#
loop_
_entity_poly.entity_id
_entity_poly.type
_entity_poly.pdbx_seq_one_letter_code
_entity_poly.pdbx_strand_id
1 'polypeptide(L)'
;MKSAEVHDQMREEWNERAREDAHYFVAFGRRDQDDEEFFSTGSGLVGELVKELKRLPSDKPPGQLRALEIGCGPGRLLRPMSRFFAEIHGIDVSDEMVALARQKLAGVPNAFPHHAGGSDLAQFPDRYFGFVYSYAVFQHIPSAEVVFSYLRETLRVLEPGGIARLHINGLPKTSKTYTTWEGVRISAAEVRQFAAEQGVELLALTGVDTQYMWTTWRKPTQVAAAAAPTAISAVTNAFSGEQAVPASGRLACAALSIENLPGGADLNSLTVRIDGKRGEVCYIGPEAHNHLTQVNVFLPPGVRTGILPVTVELHGKPIARDAWVRVIPPGPAVPRLTAISDGVNLMSPQHIDSGLMKATLEEVDDIRAFAATVDGLPVTGIDTFRTDPLCERWEVNFEIPGKLQPGGHVLDLHLGRRLLTRMGIVLSALTLLALSAFAADTPETILRKALTAKTGTVMLPAGVIEISREVTIPADAHDLLVRAKGTTLKASAAFRGRALLYIAGGLNIRVEDLALDGSRDAVGRMASLPPSGTMYARVVANNGIVAEGVTGLEIARVKARNIAGFAVLVNGGLGAKLSEIEVTESGGYNPQHRNNGAGGIALEEGLADFDVRRCLIGGIRGSAITLRNVKRGVIQENELNVLARDAVTADHVTSVIIRNNRSREIGYPTSDFDGSAVCFRLTASSDNTVEANTCTETLLGAIIVSGQRNRVTANHLTKLNAGHREVGGVFLDTGSSANIVEGNDIAGPGMGNRCVMLGPGVAPNANRVAKNDCLDEASLALLRPSIRR
;
A
#
# COMPACT_ATOMS: atom_id res chain seq x y z
N MET A 1 -16.13 -5.19 -30.57
CA MET A 1 -15.01 -5.04 -31.51
C MET A 1 -14.50 -6.42 -31.92
N LYS A 2 -13.90 -6.52 -33.10
CA LYS A 2 -13.13 -7.69 -33.53
C LYS A 2 -11.77 -7.71 -32.82
N SER A 3 -11.12 -8.88 -32.73
CA SER A 3 -9.82 -9.04 -32.05
C SER A 3 -8.75 -8.01 -32.50
N ALA A 4 -8.63 -7.75 -33.81
CA ALA A 4 -7.69 -6.76 -34.35
C ALA A 4 -7.95 -5.32 -33.87
N GLU A 5 -9.22 -4.89 -33.85
CA GLU A 5 -9.63 -3.56 -33.35
C GLU A 5 -9.30 -3.38 -31.86
N VAL A 6 -9.39 -4.46 -31.07
CA VAL A 6 -8.98 -4.46 -29.65
C VAL A 6 -7.46 -4.36 -29.52
N HIS A 7 -6.72 -5.04 -30.39
CA HIS A 7 -5.25 -5.02 -30.38
C HIS A 7 -4.70 -3.62 -30.67
N ASP A 8 -5.21 -2.95 -31.71
CA ASP A 8 -4.78 -1.60 -32.08
C ASP A 8 -5.11 -0.57 -30.98
N GLN A 9 -6.30 -0.64 -30.37
CA GLN A 9 -6.64 0.20 -29.22
C GLN A 9 -5.70 -0.03 -28.03
N MET A 10 -5.40 -1.29 -27.69
CA MET A 10 -4.45 -1.59 -26.61
C MET A 10 -3.06 -1.02 -26.91
N ARG A 11 -2.59 -1.12 -28.16
CA ARG A 11 -1.30 -0.55 -28.57
C ARG A 11 -1.26 0.97 -28.40
N GLU A 12 -2.29 1.67 -28.85
CA GLU A 12 -2.36 3.14 -28.75
C GLU A 12 -2.38 3.60 -27.29
N GLU A 13 -3.31 3.08 -26.48
CA GLU A 13 -3.44 3.49 -25.06
C GLU A 13 -2.23 3.07 -24.20
N TRP A 14 -1.55 1.95 -24.50
CA TRP A 14 -0.32 1.57 -23.80
C TRP A 14 0.92 2.33 -24.29
N ASN A 15 0.98 2.74 -25.56
CA ASN A 15 1.98 3.71 -26.03
C ASN A 15 1.82 5.07 -25.35
N GLU A 16 0.59 5.53 -25.10
CA GLU A 16 0.34 6.76 -24.31
C GLU A 16 0.83 6.63 -22.86
N ARG A 17 0.45 5.54 -22.16
CA ARG A 17 0.91 5.27 -20.79
C ARG A 17 2.43 5.13 -20.67
N ALA A 18 3.07 4.50 -21.66
CA ALA A 18 4.53 4.38 -21.73
C ALA A 18 5.23 5.75 -21.82
N ARG A 19 4.64 6.69 -22.58
CA ARG A 19 5.14 8.08 -22.70
C ARG A 19 4.85 8.93 -21.48
N GLU A 20 3.77 8.63 -20.74
CA GLU A 20 3.43 9.35 -19.50
C GLU A 20 4.34 8.91 -18.33
N ASP A 21 4.28 7.63 -17.92
CA ASP A 21 5.18 7.05 -16.90
C ASP A 21 5.17 5.52 -16.99
N ALA A 22 6.02 4.98 -17.87
CA ALA A 22 6.17 3.54 -18.07
C ALA A 22 6.49 2.75 -16.78
N HIS A 23 7.03 3.39 -15.73
CA HIS A 23 7.31 2.71 -14.47
C HIS A 23 6.07 2.63 -13.59
N TYR A 24 5.35 3.75 -13.43
CA TYR A 24 4.10 3.80 -12.68
C TYR A 24 3.07 2.80 -13.20
N PHE A 25 2.79 2.81 -14.51
CA PHE A 25 1.76 1.94 -15.12
C PHE A 25 2.14 0.44 -15.19
N VAL A 26 3.39 0.07 -14.88
CA VAL A 26 3.88 -1.33 -14.87
C VAL A 26 4.22 -1.85 -13.47
N ALA A 27 4.54 -0.97 -12.50
CA ALA A 27 4.99 -1.32 -11.15
C ALA A 27 4.08 -0.81 -10.01
N PHE A 28 3.08 0.03 -10.29
CA PHE A 28 1.93 0.35 -9.41
C PHE A 28 2.22 1.04 -8.06
N GLY A 29 3.48 1.32 -7.72
CA GLY A 29 3.87 2.22 -6.62
C GLY A 29 3.77 3.70 -7.01
N ARG A 30 4.72 4.52 -6.54
CA ARG A 30 4.78 5.96 -6.87
C ARG A 30 5.01 6.24 -8.36
N ARG A 31 4.78 7.49 -8.77
CA ARG A 31 5.28 8.06 -10.04
C ARG A 31 6.78 8.40 -9.98
N ASP A 32 7.41 8.60 -11.13
CA ASP A 32 8.81 9.03 -11.30
C ASP A 32 9.84 8.09 -10.67
N GLN A 33 9.59 6.77 -10.67
CA GLN A 33 10.54 5.76 -10.20
C GLN A 33 11.82 5.83 -11.06
N ASP A 34 12.99 5.74 -10.43
CA ASP A 34 14.22 5.49 -11.19
C ASP A 34 14.30 4.01 -11.61
N ASP A 35 15.27 3.68 -12.47
CA ASP A 35 15.44 2.30 -12.95
C ASP A 35 15.69 1.30 -11.81
N GLU A 36 16.45 1.67 -10.78
CA GLU A 36 16.81 0.76 -9.68
C GLU A 36 15.59 0.46 -8.79
N GLU A 37 14.84 1.50 -8.40
CA GLU A 37 13.55 1.38 -7.70
C GLU A 37 12.58 0.53 -8.52
N PHE A 38 12.41 0.83 -9.80
CA PHE A 38 11.51 0.10 -10.70
C PHE A 38 11.85 -1.40 -10.81
N PHE A 39 13.13 -1.75 -11.05
CA PHE A 39 13.56 -3.16 -11.09
C PHE A 39 13.40 -3.84 -9.72
N SER A 40 13.60 -3.13 -8.61
CA SER A 40 13.49 -3.70 -7.26
C SER A 40 12.08 -4.23 -6.95
N THR A 41 11.03 -3.57 -7.46
CA THR A 41 9.62 -3.98 -7.26
C THR A 41 9.31 -5.38 -7.84
N GLY A 42 10.13 -5.88 -8.77
CA GLY A 42 9.98 -7.22 -9.32
C GLY A 42 10.43 -8.34 -8.38
N SER A 43 11.25 -8.05 -7.37
CA SER A 43 12.06 -9.05 -6.65
C SER A 43 11.24 -10.17 -5.99
N GLY A 44 10.15 -9.84 -5.31
CA GLY A 44 9.29 -10.84 -4.65
C GLY A 44 8.61 -11.77 -5.67
N LEU A 45 8.09 -11.19 -6.76
CA LEU A 45 7.48 -11.94 -7.85
C LEU A 45 8.48 -12.81 -8.62
N VAL A 46 9.69 -12.29 -8.86
CA VAL A 46 10.81 -13.09 -9.40
C VAL A 46 11.10 -14.28 -8.48
N GLY A 47 11.07 -14.09 -7.17
CA GLY A 47 11.16 -15.18 -6.19
C GLY A 47 10.09 -16.27 -6.38
N GLU A 48 8.83 -15.89 -6.58
CA GLU A 48 7.75 -16.85 -6.86
C GLU A 48 7.91 -17.54 -8.22
N LEU A 49 8.28 -16.81 -9.28
CA LEU A 49 8.56 -17.38 -10.61
C LEU A 49 9.75 -18.37 -10.55
N VAL A 50 10.78 -18.07 -9.78
CA VAL A 50 11.96 -18.94 -9.58
C VAL A 50 11.60 -20.22 -8.82
N LYS A 51 10.61 -20.21 -7.91
CA LYS A 51 10.12 -21.45 -7.27
C LYS A 51 9.50 -22.40 -8.30
N GLU A 52 8.77 -21.87 -9.28
CA GLU A 52 8.12 -22.67 -10.32
C GLU A 52 9.14 -23.35 -11.26
N LEU A 53 10.38 -22.86 -11.34
CA LEU A 53 11.46 -23.53 -12.09
C LEU A 53 11.78 -24.93 -11.54
N LYS A 54 11.44 -25.24 -10.28
CA LYS A 54 11.56 -26.59 -9.70
C LYS A 54 10.58 -27.60 -10.32
N ARG A 55 9.59 -27.14 -11.10
CA ARG A 55 8.61 -27.99 -11.80
C ARG A 55 9.07 -28.42 -13.19
N LEU A 56 10.16 -27.82 -13.69
CA LEU A 56 10.78 -28.15 -14.96
C LEU A 56 11.47 -29.53 -14.88
N PRO A 57 11.62 -30.25 -16.00
CA PRO A 57 12.26 -31.55 -16.02
C PRO A 57 13.71 -31.49 -15.50
N SER A 58 14.11 -32.45 -14.67
CA SER A 58 15.44 -32.46 -14.02
C SER A 58 16.60 -32.71 -14.99
N ASP A 59 16.32 -33.32 -16.15
CA ASP A 59 17.22 -33.49 -17.29
C ASP A 59 17.39 -32.23 -18.14
N LYS A 60 16.52 -31.22 -17.96
CA LYS A 60 16.52 -29.93 -18.66
C LYS A 60 16.58 -28.76 -17.67
N PRO A 61 17.74 -28.48 -17.06
CA PRO A 61 17.86 -27.37 -16.12
C PRO A 61 17.58 -26.02 -16.82
N PRO A 62 17.08 -25.00 -16.10
CA PRO A 62 16.68 -23.71 -16.67
C PRO A 62 17.70 -23.07 -17.62
N GLY A 63 18.99 -23.14 -17.27
CA GLY A 63 20.08 -22.53 -18.06
C GLY A 63 20.34 -23.16 -19.44
N GLN A 64 19.60 -24.22 -19.81
CA GLN A 64 19.59 -24.82 -21.15
C GLN A 64 18.28 -24.55 -21.90
N LEU A 65 17.29 -23.94 -21.24
CA LEU A 65 15.96 -23.69 -21.77
C LEU A 65 15.80 -22.23 -22.22
N ARG A 66 14.79 -22.02 -23.06
CA ARG A 66 14.29 -20.68 -23.41
C ARG A 66 13.07 -20.34 -22.58
N ALA A 67 12.90 -19.05 -22.28
CA ALA A 67 11.69 -18.54 -21.64
C ALA A 67 11.03 -17.38 -22.40
N LEU A 68 9.73 -17.20 -22.21
CA LEU A 68 8.92 -16.11 -22.76
C LEU A 68 8.18 -15.35 -21.65
N GLU A 69 8.26 -14.02 -21.70
CA GLU A 69 7.37 -13.11 -20.96
C GLU A 69 6.33 -12.50 -21.91
N ILE A 70 5.06 -12.64 -21.57
CA ILE A 70 3.94 -12.00 -22.30
C ILE A 70 3.55 -10.70 -21.58
N GLY A 71 3.76 -9.57 -22.28
CA GLY A 71 3.61 -8.20 -21.78
C GLY A 71 4.80 -7.80 -20.90
N CYS A 72 6.01 -7.80 -21.48
CA CYS A 72 7.24 -7.58 -20.74
C CYS A 72 7.48 -6.13 -20.28
N GLY A 73 6.65 -5.18 -20.74
CA GLY A 73 6.85 -3.75 -20.51
C GLY A 73 8.27 -3.32 -20.89
N PRO A 74 8.91 -2.44 -20.09
CA PRO A 74 10.31 -2.04 -20.28
C PRO A 74 11.31 -3.07 -19.71
N GLY A 75 10.91 -4.34 -19.53
CA GLY A 75 11.79 -5.46 -19.15
C GLY A 75 11.93 -5.73 -17.65
N ARG A 76 10.95 -5.33 -16.82
CA ARG A 76 11.03 -5.36 -15.33
C ARG A 76 11.35 -6.73 -14.76
N LEU A 77 10.66 -7.78 -15.23
CA LEU A 77 10.87 -9.16 -14.82
C LEU A 77 11.83 -9.88 -15.78
N LEU A 78 11.78 -9.53 -17.07
CA LEU A 78 12.65 -10.03 -18.14
C LEU A 78 14.13 -9.91 -17.78
N ARG A 79 14.54 -8.75 -17.24
CA ARG A 79 15.94 -8.47 -16.85
C ARG A 79 16.44 -9.43 -15.75
N PRO A 80 15.82 -9.54 -14.55
CA PRO A 80 16.27 -10.51 -13.54
C PRO A 80 16.07 -11.97 -13.97
N MET A 81 14.99 -12.31 -14.69
CA MET A 81 14.74 -13.68 -15.15
C MET A 81 15.74 -14.17 -16.20
N SER A 82 16.35 -13.29 -16.98
CA SER A 82 17.42 -13.63 -17.95
C SER A 82 18.60 -14.42 -17.35
N ARG A 83 18.83 -14.29 -16.04
CA ARG A 83 19.91 -14.98 -15.31
C ARG A 83 19.71 -16.50 -15.21
N PHE A 84 18.50 -16.99 -15.44
CA PHE A 84 18.14 -18.40 -15.27
C PHE A 84 18.07 -19.18 -16.59
N PHE A 85 18.06 -18.53 -17.75
CA PHE A 85 17.74 -19.16 -19.03
C PHE A 85 18.85 -18.96 -20.08
N ALA A 86 18.94 -19.89 -21.04
CA ALA A 86 19.86 -19.77 -22.17
C ALA A 86 19.53 -18.54 -23.03
N GLU A 87 18.24 -18.35 -23.30
CA GLU A 87 17.67 -17.19 -23.99
C GLU A 87 16.35 -16.82 -23.30
N ILE A 88 16.06 -15.53 -23.16
CA ILE A 88 14.76 -15.06 -22.69
C ILE A 88 14.17 -14.06 -23.69
N HIS A 89 12.92 -14.28 -24.06
CA HIS A 89 12.18 -13.43 -25.00
C HIS A 89 11.10 -12.67 -24.23
N GLY A 90 10.91 -11.41 -24.55
CA GLY A 90 9.75 -10.63 -24.08
C GLY A 90 8.95 -10.16 -25.27
N ILE A 91 7.61 -10.22 -25.18
CA ILE A 91 6.74 -9.50 -26.10
C ILE A 91 5.97 -8.42 -25.36
N ASP A 92 5.69 -7.30 -26.01
CA ASP A 92 4.71 -6.32 -25.56
C ASP A 92 3.89 -5.79 -26.73
N VAL A 93 2.68 -5.32 -26.45
CA VAL A 93 1.80 -4.68 -27.44
C VAL A 93 2.23 -3.24 -27.74
N SER A 94 2.90 -2.58 -26.79
CA SER A 94 3.38 -1.21 -26.93
C SER A 94 4.76 -1.15 -27.60
N ASP A 95 4.84 -0.46 -28.74
CA ASP A 95 6.10 -0.11 -29.42
C ASP A 95 7.06 0.62 -28.48
N GLU A 96 6.54 1.55 -27.67
CA GLU A 96 7.30 2.38 -26.73
C GLU A 96 7.87 1.54 -25.57
N MET A 97 7.08 0.62 -25.01
CA MET A 97 7.56 -0.33 -23.99
C MET A 97 8.69 -1.21 -24.53
N VAL A 98 8.58 -1.69 -25.78
CA VAL A 98 9.62 -2.50 -26.43
C VAL A 98 10.88 -1.68 -26.70
N ALA A 99 10.75 -0.40 -27.08
CA ALA A 99 11.89 0.50 -27.24
C ALA A 99 12.65 0.69 -25.92
N LEU A 100 11.92 0.96 -24.83
CA LEU A 100 12.48 1.06 -23.47
C LEU A 100 13.14 -0.26 -23.03
N ALA A 101 12.50 -1.40 -23.27
CA ALA A 101 13.07 -2.71 -22.95
C ALA A 101 14.40 -2.94 -23.68
N ARG A 102 14.45 -2.65 -25.00
CA ARG A 102 15.68 -2.77 -25.80
C ARG A 102 16.80 -1.86 -25.29
N GLN A 103 16.47 -0.63 -24.89
CA GLN A 103 17.45 0.29 -24.29
C GLN A 103 18.01 -0.27 -22.97
N LYS A 104 17.13 -0.70 -22.04
CA LYS A 104 17.53 -1.16 -20.69
C LYS A 104 18.21 -2.53 -20.69
N LEU A 105 17.97 -3.34 -21.73
CA LEU A 105 18.54 -4.68 -21.91
C LEU A 105 19.72 -4.72 -22.87
N ALA A 106 20.20 -3.58 -23.38
CA ALA A 106 21.36 -3.52 -24.29
C ALA A 106 22.64 -4.19 -23.72
N GLY A 107 22.77 -4.26 -22.39
CA GLY A 107 23.85 -4.97 -21.69
C GLY A 107 23.55 -6.43 -21.30
N VAL A 108 22.43 -7.01 -21.75
CA VAL A 108 21.96 -8.36 -21.39
C VAL A 108 21.85 -9.21 -22.66
N PRO A 109 22.93 -9.89 -23.09
CA PRO A 109 23.07 -10.43 -24.45
C PRO A 109 22.12 -11.60 -24.78
N ASN A 110 21.47 -12.19 -23.78
CA ASN A 110 20.51 -13.28 -23.92
C ASN A 110 19.05 -12.84 -23.72
N ALA A 111 18.75 -11.54 -23.62
CA ALA A 111 17.41 -11.01 -23.46
C ALA A 111 16.93 -10.28 -24.74
N PHE A 112 15.79 -10.71 -25.30
CA PHE A 112 15.30 -10.27 -26.60
C PHE A 112 13.87 -9.70 -26.51
N PRO A 113 13.69 -8.37 -26.50
CA PRO A 113 12.37 -7.74 -26.53
C PRO A 113 11.83 -7.53 -27.95
N HIS A 114 10.57 -7.90 -28.16
CA HIS A 114 9.86 -7.88 -29.44
C HIS A 114 8.51 -7.19 -29.33
N HIS A 115 8.03 -6.58 -30.41
CA HIS A 115 6.66 -6.08 -30.51
C HIS A 115 5.72 -7.21 -30.94
N ALA A 116 4.60 -7.36 -30.26
CA ALA A 116 3.55 -8.31 -30.61
C ALA A 116 2.70 -7.76 -31.76
N GLY A 117 2.73 -8.43 -32.92
CA GLY A 117 1.87 -8.06 -34.07
C GLY A 117 0.39 -8.46 -33.91
N GLY A 118 0.04 -9.16 -32.83
CA GLY A 118 -1.27 -9.72 -32.56
C GLY A 118 -1.25 -10.62 -31.31
N SER A 119 -2.39 -11.22 -30.96
CA SER A 119 -2.51 -12.17 -29.85
C SER A 119 -2.21 -13.63 -30.24
N ASP A 120 -1.43 -13.83 -31.31
CA ASP A 120 -1.22 -15.12 -31.99
C ASP A 120 0.18 -15.72 -31.76
N LEU A 121 1.10 -15.00 -31.09
CA LEU A 121 2.51 -15.39 -30.89
C LEU A 121 3.20 -15.93 -32.17
N ALA A 122 2.77 -15.55 -33.37
CA ALA A 122 3.14 -16.23 -34.62
C ALA A 122 4.64 -16.12 -34.97
N GLN A 123 5.32 -15.14 -34.38
CA GLN A 123 6.78 -14.97 -34.45
C GLN A 123 7.60 -16.08 -33.77
N PHE A 124 6.97 -16.95 -32.97
CA PHE A 124 7.64 -18.07 -32.29
C PHE A 124 7.14 -19.43 -32.80
N PRO A 125 8.04 -20.38 -33.05
CA PRO A 125 7.64 -21.71 -33.49
C PRO A 125 7.01 -22.52 -32.35
N ASP A 126 6.33 -23.60 -32.72
CA ASP A 126 5.77 -24.57 -31.78
C ASP A 126 6.87 -25.19 -30.91
N ARG A 127 6.57 -25.43 -29.63
CA ARG A 127 7.45 -26.18 -28.71
C ARG A 127 8.88 -25.59 -28.63
N TYR A 128 8.95 -24.27 -28.40
CA TYR A 128 10.18 -23.48 -28.38
C TYR A 128 10.62 -23.02 -26.97
N PHE A 129 9.67 -22.88 -26.04
CA PHE A 129 9.94 -22.38 -24.68
C PHE A 129 9.74 -23.47 -23.62
N GLY A 130 10.69 -23.59 -22.70
CA GLY A 130 10.54 -24.43 -21.50
C GLY A 130 9.71 -23.75 -20.41
N PHE A 131 9.68 -22.41 -20.40
CA PHE A 131 8.94 -21.62 -19.40
C PHE A 131 8.25 -20.43 -20.05
N VAL A 132 6.96 -20.22 -19.78
CA VAL A 132 6.21 -19.02 -20.22
C VAL A 132 5.57 -18.37 -18.99
N TYR A 133 5.66 -17.05 -18.88
CA TYR A 133 5.00 -16.34 -17.79
C TYR A 133 4.39 -15.02 -18.23
N SER A 134 3.41 -14.55 -17.46
CA SER A 134 2.77 -13.25 -17.64
C SER A 134 2.25 -12.76 -16.30
N TYR A 135 2.48 -11.48 -16.00
CA TYR A 135 2.06 -10.85 -14.77
C TYR A 135 1.45 -9.47 -15.05
N ALA A 136 0.34 -9.14 -14.39
CA ALA A 136 -0.33 -7.84 -14.52
C ALA A 136 -0.68 -7.42 -15.97
N VAL A 137 -0.82 -8.37 -16.91
CA VAL A 137 -1.07 -8.07 -18.34
C VAL A 137 -2.49 -8.48 -18.75
N PHE A 138 -2.89 -9.74 -18.59
CA PHE A 138 -4.26 -10.17 -18.91
C PHE A 138 -5.33 -9.45 -18.07
N GLN A 139 -4.93 -8.80 -16.96
CA GLN A 139 -5.82 -7.95 -16.17
C GLN A 139 -6.23 -6.64 -16.83
N HIS A 140 -5.54 -6.24 -17.90
CA HIS A 140 -5.74 -5.00 -18.65
C HIS A 140 -6.29 -5.26 -20.07
N ILE A 141 -6.40 -6.51 -20.50
CA ILE A 141 -6.98 -6.85 -21.81
C ILE A 141 -8.51 -6.77 -21.71
N PRO A 142 -9.20 -5.92 -22.50
CA PRO A 142 -10.64 -5.70 -22.37
C PRO A 142 -11.52 -6.79 -23.01
N SER A 143 -10.93 -7.82 -23.65
CA SER A 143 -11.64 -8.90 -24.36
C SER A 143 -11.22 -10.29 -23.91
N ALA A 144 -12.18 -11.13 -23.52
CA ALA A 144 -11.93 -12.52 -23.13
C ALA A 144 -11.43 -13.38 -24.30
N GLU A 145 -11.90 -13.10 -25.52
CA GLU A 145 -11.44 -13.77 -26.75
C GLU A 145 -9.93 -13.63 -26.93
N VAL A 146 -9.41 -12.41 -26.71
CA VAL A 146 -7.97 -12.09 -26.81
C VAL A 146 -7.17 -12.79 -25.71
N VAL A 147 -7.67 -12.81 -24.46
CA VAL A 147 -7.02 -13.56 -23.38
C VAL A 147 -6.95 -15.06 -23.73
N PHE A 148 -8.06 -15.68 -24.13
CA PHE A 148 -8.06 -17.10 -24.52
C PHE A 148 -7.23 -17.39 -25.78
N SER A 149 -7.04 -16.42 -26.69
CA SER A 149 -6.05 -16.51 -27.78
C SER A 149 -4.64 -16.68 -27.21
N TYR A 150 -4.21 -15.75 -26.35
CA TYR A 150 -2.89 -15.84 -25.70
C TYR A 150 -2.70 -17.12 -24.88
N LEU A 151 -3.75 -17.66 -24.25
CA LEU A 151 -3.67 -18.93 -23.54
C LEU A 151 -3.42 -20.11 -24.49
N ARG A 152 -4.14 -20.22 -25.63
CA ARG A 152 -3.91 -21.30 -26.62
C ARG A 152 -2.50 -21.22 -27.19
N GLU A 153 -2.06 -20.02 -27.52
CA GLU A 153 -0.75 -19.80 -28.11
C GLU A 153 0.39 -20.07 -27.13
N THR A 154 0.21 -19.73 -25.85
CA THR A 154 1.11 -20.16 -24.77
C THR A 154 1.28 -21.68 -24.80
N LEU A 155 0.19 -22.44 -24.95
CA LEU A 155 0.27 -23.91 -25.03
C LEU A 155 0.94 -24.40 -26.32
N ARG A 156 0.78 -23.71 -27.46
CA ARG A 156 1.47 -24.07 -28.71
C ARG A 156 2.99 -23.92 -28.57
N VAL A 157 3.46 -22.74 -28.13
CA VAL A 157 4.89 -22.41 -28.03
C VAL A 157 5.62 -23.12 -26.89
N LEU A 158 4.91 -23.65 -25.89
CA LEU A 158 5.52 -24.41 -24.78
C LEU A 158 6.05 -25.78 -25.25
N GLU A 159 7.23 -26.18 -24.78
CA GLU A 159 7.73 -27.56 -24.90
C GLU A 159 6.92 -28.54 -24.03
N PRO A 160 6.84 -29.83 -24.37
CA PRO A 160 6.33 -30.86 -23.47
C PRO A 160 7.15 -30.89 -22.17
N GLY A 161 6.48 -30.96 -21.02
CA GLY A 161 7.09 -30.82 -19.70
C GLY A 161 7.38 -29.37 -19.29
N GLY A 162 7.29 -28.42 -20.23
CA GLY A 162 7.40 -27.00 -19.96
C GLY A 162 6.24 -26.47 -19.11
N ILE A 163 6.48 -25.34 -18.45
CA ILE A 163 5.58 -24.75 -17.45
C ILE A 163 5.11 -23.36 -17.89
N ALA A 164 3.80 -23.10 -17.77
CA ALA A 164 3.24 -21.76 -17.93
C ALA A 164 2.70 -21.23 -16.58
N ARG A 165 3.06 -20.00 -16.22
CA ARG A 165 2.66 -19.34 -14.96
C ARG A 165 2.02 -17.99 -15.27
N LEU A 166 0.69 -17.92 -15.19
CA LEU A 166 -0.11 -16.85 -15.79
C LEU A 166 -1.05 -16.18 -14.77
N HIS A 167 -1.26 -14.87 -14.95
CA HIS A 167 -1.98 -13.98 -14.04
C HIS A 167 -3.29 -13.48 -14.67
N ILE A 168 -4.44 -13.71 -14.03
CA ILE A 168 -5.77 -13.48 -14.59
C ILE A 168 -6.62 -12.63 -13.62
N ASN A 169 -7.39 -11.69 -14.18
CA ASN A 169 -8.31 -10.84 -13.43
C ASN A 169 -9.63 -11.57 -13.17
N GLY A 170 -9.60 -12.53 -12.25
CA GLY A 170 -10.71 -13.40 -11.87
C GLY A 170 -11.82 -12.76 -11.04
N LEU A 171 -11.86 -11.43 -10.87
CA LEU A 171 -12.96 -10.73 -10.19
C LEU A 171 -14.34 -11.05 -10.79
N PRO A 172 -15.44 -10.90 -10.04
CA PRO A 172 -16.79 -10.99 -10.61
C PRO A 172 -17.01 -10.04 -11.80
N LYS A 173 -17.76 -10.48 -12.81
CA LYS A 173 -18.08 -9.68 -14.00
C LYS A 173 -19.07 -8.55 -13.65
N THR A 174 -18.53 -7.35 -13.37
CA THR A 174 -19.27 -6.12 -13.03
C THR A 174 -19.79 -5.30 -14.23
N SER A 175 -19.28 -5.53 -15.44
CA SER A 175 -19.62 -4.76 -16.64
C SER A 175 -19.74 -5.64 -17.88
N LYS A 176 -20.40 -5.13 -18.92
CA LYS A 176 -20.44 -5.75 -20.26
C LYS A 176 -19.24 -5.38 -21.14
N THR A 177 -18.57 -4.27 -20.83
CA THR A 177 -17.42 -3.72 -21.55
C THR A 177 -16.43 -3.20 -20.54
N TYR A 178 -15.14 -3.41 -20.80
CA TYR A 178 -14.05 -3.01 -19.93
C TYR A 178 -13.07 -2.14 -20.71
N THR A 179 -12.38 -1.23 -20.01
CA THR A 179 -11.31 -0.41 -20.60
C THR A 179 -10.00 -1.20 -20.67
N THR A 180 -8.99 -0.67 -21.38
CA THR A 180 -7.64 -1.25 -21.38
C THR A 180 -6.89 -1.08 -20.03
N TRP A 181 -7.54 -0.48 -19.03
CA TRP A 181 -7.05 -0.39 -17.66
C TRP A 181 -7.79 -1.35 -16.72
N GLU A 182 -9.12 -1.44 -16.83
CA GLU A 182 -9.92 -2.33 -16.00
C GLU A 182 -9.81 -3.81 -16.38
N GLY A 183 -9.70 -4.08 -17.69
CA GLY A 183 -9.68 -5.40 -18.31
C GLY A 183 -10.91 -6.29 -18.06
N VAL A 184 -11.02 -7.32 -18.90
CA VAL A 184 -12.05 -8.35 -18.81
C VAL A 184 -11.84 -9.26 -17.61
N ARG A 185 -12.91 -9.92 -17.17
CA ARG A 185 -12.85 -10.86 -16.05
C ARG A 185 -13.15 -12.29 -16.48
N ILE A 186 -12.38 -13.25 -15.98
CA ILE A 186 -12.46 -14.68 -16.35
C ILE A 186 -12.33 -15.52 -15.08
N SER A 187 -13.35 -16.30 -14.78
CA SER A 187 -13.47 -17.08 -13.54
C SER A 187 -12.59 -18.34 -13.49
N ALA A 188 -12.37 -18.87 -12.29
CA ALA A 188 -11.70 -20.15 -12.08
C ALA A 188 -12.37 -21.32 -12.82
N ALA A 189 -13.71 -21.31 -12.97
CA ALA A 189 -14.44 -22.32 -13.72
C ALA A 189 -14.11 -22.26 -15.23
N GLU A 190 -14.05 -21.06 -15.80
CA GLU A 190 -13.64 -20.84 -17.20
C GLU A 190 -12.18 -21.30 -17.44
N VAL A 191 -11.27 -21.05 -16.48
CA VAL A 191 -9.88 -21.54 -16.53
C VAL A 191 -9.80 -23.06 -16.44
N ARG A 192 -10.50 -23.70 -15.49
CA ARG A 192 -10.54 -25.16 -15.34
C ARG A 192 -11.11 -25.85 -16.58
N GLN A 193 -12.20 -25.31 -17.13
CA GLN A 193 -12.82 -25.80 -18.36
C GLN A 193 -11.85 -25.72 -19.54
N PHE A 194 -11.24 -24.55 -19.77
CA PHE A 194 -10.27 -24.39 -20.85
C PHE A 194 -9.08 -25.36 -20.70
N ALA A 195 -8.53 -25.55 -19.50
CA ALA A 195 -7.43 -26.48 -19.29
C ALA A 195 -7.82 -27.94 -19.65
N ALA A 196 -9.02 -28.37 -19.27
CA ALA A 196 -9.56 -29.68 -19.65
C ALA A 196 -9.79 -29.80 -21.16
N GLU A 197 -10.34 -28.77 -21.81
CA GLU A 197 -10.56 -28.73 -23.26
C GLU A 197 -9.27 -28.76 -24.08
N GLN A 198 -8.19 -28.13 -23.57
CA GLN A 198 -6.87 -28.12 -24.22
C GLN A 198 -5.99 -29.33 -23.83
N GLY A 199 -6.45 -30.21 -22.93
CA GLY A 199 -5.69 -31.38 -22.49
C GLY A 199 -4.36 -31.05 -21.82
N VAL A 200 -4.32 -29.97 -21.03
CA VAL A 200 -3.12 -29.46 -20.35
C VAL A 200 -3.25 -29.66 -18.84
N GLU A 201 -2.16 -30.07 -18.18
CA GLU A 201 -2.16 -30.29 -16.73
C GLU A 201 -2.26 -28.95 -15.99
N LEU A 202 -3.42 -28.66 -15.39
CA LEU A 202 -3.56 -27.56 -14.43
C LEU A 202 -2.98 -28.01 -13.09
N LEU A 203 -1.84 -27.45 -12.67
CA LEU A 203 -1.11 -27.87 -11.47
C LEU A 203 -1.45 -27.03 -10.22
N ALA A 204 -1.79 -25.75 -10.40
CA ALA A 204 -2.15 -24.86 -9.28
C ALA A 204 -3.13 -23.79 -9.75
N LEU A 205 -4.10 -23.46 -8.89
CA LEU A 205 -5.04 -22.36 -9.08
C LEU A 205 -5.28 -21.68 -7.73
N THR A 206 -4.87 -20.42 -7.59
CA THR A 206 -4.78 -19.71 -6.30
C THR A 206 -5.23 -18.27 -6.43
N GLY A 207 -5.88 -17.69 -5.41
CA GLY A 207 -6.46 -16.35 -5.53
C GLY A 207 -7.71 -16.33 -6.41
N VAL A 208 -8.55 -17.36 -6.28
CA VAL A 208 -9.83 -17.47 -7.02
C VAL A 208 -10.75 -16.30 -6.66
N ASP A 209 -11.57 -15.85 -7.63
CA ASP A 209 -12.45 -14.68 -7.54
C ASP A 209 -11.72 -13.31 -7.42
N THR A 210 -10.42 -13.22 -7.74
CA THR A 210 -9.61 -11.99 -7.53
C THR A 210 -8.95 -11.41 -8.77
N GLN A 211 -8.54 -10.14 -8.70
CA GLN A 211 -7.75 -9.48 -9.75
C GLN A 211 -6.37 -10.15 -9.96
N TYR A 212 -5.88 -10.87 -8.95
CA TYR A 212 -4.57 -11.51 -8.89
C TYR A 212 -4.68 -13.05 -8.93
N MET A 213 -5.66 -13.59 -9.66
CA MET A 213 -5.86 -15.02 -9.79
C MET A 213 -4.70 -15.64 -10.57
N TRP A 214 -3.95 -16.50 -9.91
CA TRP A 214 -2.77 -17.14 -10.45
C TRP A 214 -3.03 -18.58 -10.86
N THR A 215 -2.47 -18.98 -11.99
CA THR A 215 -2.63 -20.33 -12.52
C THR A 215 -1.31 -20.90 -13.06
N THR A 216 -1.00 -22.15 -12.72
CA THR A 216 0.20 -22.90 -13.17
C THR A 216 -0.22 -24.09 -14.01
N TRP A 217 0.41 -24.24 -15.16
CA TRP A 217 0.08 -25.22 -16.19
C TRP A 217 1.35 -26.00 -16.55
N ARG A 218 1.24 -27.30 -16.84
CA ARG A 218 2.29 -28.07 -17.51
C ARG A 218 1.74 -28.66 -18.81
N LYS A 219 2.45 -28.48 -19.91
CA LYS A 219 2.15 -29.21 -21.15
C LYS A 219 2.53 -30.68 -20.97
N PRO A 220 1.61 -31.65 -21.15
CA PRO A 220 1.89 -33.05 -20.85
C PRO A 220 3.13 -33.58 -21.57
N THR A 221 3.88 -34.46 -20.91
CA THR A 221 4.93 -35.24 -21.56
C THR A 221 4.35 -36.54 -22.12
N GLN A 222 4.94 -37.08 -23.19
CA GLN A 222 4.49 -38.35 -23.80
C GLN A 222 4.99 -39.60 -23.05
N VAL A 223 5.78 -39.42 -21.99
CA VAL A 223 6.46 -40.51 -21.27
C VAL A 223 5.70 -40.81 -19.97
N ALA A 224 4.96 -41.91 -19.96
CA ALA A 224 4.42 -42.45 -18.71
C ALA A 224 5.59 -42.95 -17.84
N ALA A 225 5.76 -42.37 -16.65
CA ALA A 225 6.71 -42.87 -15.66
C ALA A 225 6.36 -44.32 -15.28
N ALA A 226 7.39 -45.14 -15.02
CA ALA A 226 7.18 -46.52 -14.60
C ALA A 226 6.39 -46.56 -13.28
N ALA A 227 5.32 -47.36 -13.24
CA ALA A 227 4.39 -47.41 -12.11
C ALA A 227 4.98 -48.14 -10.88
N ALA A 228 5.89 -47.47 -10.19
CA ALA A 228 6.10 -47.72 -8.77
C ALA A 228 4.76 -47.50 -8.03
N PRO A 229 4.43 -48.30 -7.00
CA PRO A 229 3.15 -48.19 -6.33
C PRO A 229 2.99 -46.80 -5.71
N THR A 230 1.89 -46.12 -6.05
CA THR A 230 1.55 -44.83 -5.44
C THR A 230 1.16 -45.05 -3.98
N ALA A 231 1.79 -44.31 -3.07
CA ALA A 231 1.55 -44.41 -1.64
C ALA A 231 1.37 -43.02 -1.03
N ILE A 232 0.43 -42.88 -0.10
CA ILE A 232 0.30 -41.68 0.73
C ILE A 232 1.17 -41.93 1.96
N SER A 233 2.37 -41.35 2.00
CA SER A 233 3.33 -41.56 3.08
C SER A 233 3.03 -40.71 4.32
N ALA A 234 2.36 -39.57 4.13
CA ALA A 234 1.81 -38.76 5.21
C ALA A 234 0.57 -37.98 4.77
N VAL A 235 -0.38 -37.79 5.68
CA VAL A 235 -1.42 -36.75 5.57
C VAL A 235 -1.20 -35.76 6.70
N THR A 236 -1.11 -34.49 6.32
CA THR A 236 -0.73 -33.39 7.22
C THR A 236 -1.62 -32.18 6.96
N ASN A 237 -1.55 -31.18 7.83
CA ASN A 237 -2.09 -29.86 7.56
C ASN A 237 -1.25 -29.17 6.47
N ALA A 238 -1.88 -28.66 5.41
CA ALA A 238 -1.16 -28.02 4.30
C ALA A 238 -0.41 -26.74 4.69
N PHE A 239 -0.73 -26.15 5.84
CA PHE A 239 -0.14 -24.92 6.33
C PHE A 239 0.75 -25.11 7.57
N SER A 240 0.45 -26.08 8.46
CA SER A 240 1.25 -26.33 9.68
C SER A 240 2.10 -27.61 9.67
N GLY A 241 1.88 -28.54 8.73
CA GLY A 241 2.56 -29.84 8.70
C GLY A 241 2.14 -30.83 9.80
N GLU A 242 1.23 -30.45 10.71
CA GLU A 242 0.73 -31.34 11.75
C GLU A 242 -0.09 -32.50 11.18
N GLN A 243 -0.04 -33.68 11.80
CA GLN A 243 -0.86 -34.85 11.42
C GLN A 243 -2.35 -34.72 11.82
N ALA A 244 -2.89 -33.51 11.85
CA ALA A 244 -4.29 -33.22 12.16
C ALA A 244 -4.81 -32.04 11.33
N VAL A 245 -6.08 -32.11 10.95
CA VAL A 245 -6.71 -31.12 10.06
C VAL A 245 -8.09 -30.72 10.63
N PRO A 246 -8.35 -29.43 10.89
CA PRO A 246 -9.68 -28.90 11.18
C PRO A 246 -10.75 -29.35 10.17
N ALA A 247 -11.98 -29.60 10.61
CA ALA A 247 -13.06 -30.01 9.69
C ALA A 247 -13.64 -28.88 8.82
N SER A 248 -13.35 -27.61 9.15
CA SER A 248 -13.74 -26.40 8.40
C SER A 248 -12.86 -25.20 8.79
N GLY A 249 -12.98 -24.09 8.06
CA GLY A 249 -12.07 -22.93 8.13
C GLY A 249 -10.80 -23.16 7.30
N ARG A 250 -10.01 -22.12 7.02
CA ARG A 250 -8.81 -22.19 6.15
C ARG A 250 -7.88 -23.35 6.46
N LEU A 251 -7.60 -23.59 7.74
CA LEU A 251 -6.70 -24.67 8.17
C LEU A 251 -7.26 -26.07 7.86
N ALA A 252 -8.52 -26.21 7.46
CA ALA A 252 -9.12 -27.40 6.86
C ALA A 252 -8.62 -27.65 5.43
N CYS A 253 -7.31 -27.58 5.23
CA CYS A 253 -6.62 -28.00 4.02
C CYS A 253 -5.61 -29.09 4.39
N ALA A 254 -5.74 -30.27 3.79
CA ALA A 254 -4.81 -31.38 3.99
C ALA A 254 -3.73 -31.35 2.90
N ALA A 255 -2.46 -31.46 3.30
CA ALA A 255 -1.36 -31.82 2.41
C ALA A 255 -1.13 -33.32 2.48
N LEU A 256 -1.37 -33.99 1.37
CA LEU A 256 -1.02 -35.39 1.16
C LEU A 256 0.40 -35.42 0.58
N SER A 257 1.31 -36.10 1.27
CA SER A 257 2.62 -36.46 0.74
C SER A 257 2.45 -37.76 -0.02
N ILE A 258 2.48 -37.70 -1.35
CA ILE A 258 2.21 -38.83 -2.24
C ILE A 258 3.51 -39.24 -2.95
N GLU A 259 3.99 -40.44 -2.66
CA GLU A 259 5.09 -41.09 -3.37
C GLU A 259 4.58 -41.62 -4.71
N ASN A 260 5.34 -41.43 -5.78
CA ASN A 260 5.05 -41.96 -7.12
C ASN A 260 3.65 -41.53 -7.63
N LEU A 261 3.32 -40.25 -7.53
CA LEU A 261 2.08 -39.70 -8.10
C LEU A 261 2.09 -39.90 -9.63
N PRO A 262 1.07 -40.53 -10.26
CA PRO A 262 1.10 -40.80 -11.69
C PRO A 262 1.11 -39.53 -12.54
N GLY A 263 1.84 -39.56 -13.67
CA GLY A 263 1.80 -38.50 -14.68
C GLY A 263 0.39 -38.27 -15.24
N GLY A 264 0.07 -37.02 -15.60
CA GLY A 264 -1.30 -36.61 -15.96
C GLY A 264 -2.23 -36.34 -14.77
N ALA A 265 -1.75 -36.49 -13.53
CA ALA A 265 -2.47 -36.00 -12.35
C ALA A 265 -2.44 -34.47 -12.29
N ASP A 266 -3.62 -33.86 -12.34
CA ASP A 266 -3.82 -32.41 -12.35
C ASP A 266 -5.04 -32.03 -11.48
N LEU A 267 -5.34 -30.74 -11.31
CA LEU A 267 -6.46 -30.28 -10.48
C LEU A 267 -7.84 -30.71 -10.98
N ASN A 268 -7.97 -31.15 -12.24
CA ASN A 268 -9.22 -31.59 -12.85
C ASN A 268 -9.38 -33.13 -12.82
N SER A 269 -8.28 -33.88 -13.00
CA SER A 269 -8.24 -35.34 -13.02
C SER A 269 -8.17 -35.97 -11.63
N LEU A 270 -7.52 -35.31 -10.67
CA LEU A 270 -7.36 -35.80 -9.31
C LEU A 270 -8.59 -35.45 -8.46
N THR A 271 -9.19 -36.48 -7.85
CA THR A 271 -10.20 -36.31 -6.80
C THR A 271 -9.65 -36.85 -5.50
N VAL A 272 -9.70 -36.05 -4.44
CA VAL A 272 -9.35 -36.52 -3.09
C VAL A 272 -10.62 -36.48 -2.24
N ARG A 273 -10.87 -37.56 -1.49
CA ARG A 273 -12.01 -37.66 -0.58
C ARG A 273 -11.56 -37.81 0.86
N ILE A 274 -12.34 -37.23 1.75
CA ILE A 274 -12.17 -37.31 3.20
C ILE A 274 -13.53 -37.72 3.77
N ASP A 275 -13.58 -38.88 4.42
CA ASP A 275 -14.85 -39.51 4.86
C ASP A 275 -15.87 -39.70 3.72
N GLY A 276 -15.39 -40.09 2.53
CA GLY A 276 -16.20 -40.30 1.31
C GLY A 276 -16.67 -39.02 0.59
N LYS A 277 -16.53 -37.85 1.22
CA LYS A 277 -16.87 -36.54 0.62
C LYS A 277 -15.71 -35.99 -0.20
N ARG A 278 -15.97 -35.44 -1.39
CA ARG A 278 -14.97 -34.85 -2.30
C ARG A 278 -14.49 -33.49 -1.78
N GLY A 279 -13.19 -33.35 -1.54
CA GLY A 279 -12.55 -32.06 -1.28
C GLY A 279 -12.14 -31.34 -2.56
N GLU A 280 -11.81 -30.05 -2.43
CA GLU A 280 -11.36 -29.21 -3.55
C GLU A 280 -9.83 -29.22 -3.65
N VAL A 281 -9.30 -29.84 -4.71
CA VAL A 281 -7.85 -29.91 -4.95
C VAL A 281 -7.40 -28.58 -5.58
N CYS A 282 -6.46 -27.90 -4.93
CA CYS A 282 -6.04 -26.53 -5.28
C CYS A 282 -4.57 -26.40 -5.72
N TYR A 283 -3.72 -27.35 -5.33
CA TYR A 283 -2.29 -27.30 -5.61
C TYR A 283 -1.65 -28.69 -5.66
N ILE A 284 -0.85 -28.93 -6.70
CA ILE A 284 0.06 -30.06 -6.84
C ILE A 284 1.48 -29.47 -6.92
N GLY A 285 2.38 -29.95 -6.06
CA GLY A 285 3.75 -29.45 -5.96
C GLY A 285 4.67 -29.90 -7.10
N PRO A 286 5.90 -29.36 -7.17
CA PRO A 286 6.99 -30.03 -7.87
C PRO A 286 7.30 -31.37 -7.21
N GLU A 287 7.82 -32.33 -7.99
CA GLU A 287 8.33 -33.59 -7.46
C GLU A 287 9.63 -33.32 -6.69
N ALA A 288 9.73 -33.86 -5.46
CA ALA A 288 10.92 -33.77 -4.62
C ALA A 288 11.76 -35.05 -4.70
N HIS A 289 12.89 -35.07 -3.98
CA HIS A 289 13.69 -36.27 -3.80
C HIS A 289 12.82 -37.47 -3.37
N ASN A 290 13.12 -38.66 -3.91
CA ASN A 290 12.35 -39.91 -3.73
C ASN A 290 10.93 -39.89 -4.31
N HIS A 291 10.70 -39.16 -5.42
CA HIS A 291 9.42 -39.11 -6.14
C HIS A 291 8.23 -38.65 -5.28
N LEU A 292 8.49 -37.84 -4.27
CA LEU A 292 7.48 -37.34 -3.35
C LEU A 292 6.84 -36.06 -3.90
N THR A 293 5.52 -36.07 -4.08
CA THR A 293 4.74 -34.91 -4.51
C THR A 293 3.74 -34.51 -3.43
N GLN A 294 3.72 -33.23 -3.07
CA GLN A 294 2.70 -32.67 -2.17
C GLN A 294 1.43 -32.31 -2.95
N VAL A 295 0.28 -32.78 -2.50
CA VAL A 295 -1.05 -32.40 -3.01
C VAL A 295 -1.85 -31.75 -1.90
N ASN A 296 -2.33 -30.53 -2.12
CA ASN A 296 -3.19 -29.82 -1.17
C ASN A 296 -4.66 -29.94 -1.58
N VAL A 297 -5.51 -30.29 -0.61
CA VAL A 297 -6.98 -30.40 -0.77
C VAL A 297 -7.69 -29.68 0.37
N PHE A 298 -8.60 -28.77 0.05
CA PHE A 298 -9.54 -28.22 1.04
C PHE A 298 -10.63 -29.23 1.37
N LEU A 299 -10.92 -29.40 2.66
CA LEU A 299 -11.93 -30.33 3.14
C LEU A 299 -13.34 -29.88 2.72
N PRO A 300 -14.23 -30.81 2.35
CA PRO A 300 -15.61 -30.47 2.03
C PRO A 300 -16.39 -29.98 3.25
N PRO A 301 -17.39 -29.09 3.07
CA PRO A 301 -18.24 -28.63 4.15
C PRO A 301 -18.94 -29.78 4.91
N GLY A 302 -18.94 -29.67 6.25
CA GLY A 302 -19.64 -30.59 7.14
C GLY A 302 -19.03 -31.99 7.23
N VAL A 303 -17.72 -32.15 7.02
CA VAL A 303 -17.00 -33.38 7.42
C VAL A 303 -17.09 -33.54 8.94
N ARG A 304 -17.28 -34.78 9.43
CA ARG A 304 -17.34 -35.08 10.87
C ARG A 304 -15.94 -35.10 11.49
N THR A 305 -15.86 -35.19 12.81
CA THR A 305 -14.57 -35.27 13.53
C THR A 305 -14.20 -36.72 13.84
N GLY A 306 -12.91 -36.98 14.08
CA GLY A 306 -12.35 -38.30 14.36
C GLY A 306 -11.18 -38.65 13.45
N ILE A 307 -10.71 -39.90 13.51
CA ILE A 307 -9.75 -40.44 12.54
C ILE A 307 -10.55 -40.90 11.33
N LEU A 308 -10.37 -40.22 10.18
CA LEU A 308 -11.16 -40.45 8.97
C LEU A 308 -10.29 -40.99 7.83
N PRO A 309 -10.85 -41.84 6.95
CA PRO A 309 -10.15 -42.31 5.76
C PRO A 309 -10.01 -41.19 4.73
N VAL A 310 -8.85 -41.17 4.09
CA VAL A 310 -8.50 -40.29 2.98
C VAL A 310 -8.21 -41.15 1.76
N THR A 311 -8.98 -40.99 0.69
CA THR A 311 -8.81 -41.72 -0.57
C THR A 311 -8.45 -40.77 -1.71
N VAL A 312 -7.66 -41.27 -2.66
CA VAL A 312 -7.21 -40.51 -3.83
C VAL A 312 -7.65 -41.25 -5.10
N GLU A 313 -8.56 -40.62 -5.84
CA GLU A 313 -9.26 -41.07 -7.04
C GLU A 313 -8.75 -40.31 -8.28
N LEU A 314 -7.78 -40.86 -9.01
CA LEU A 314 -7.36 -40.30 -10.31
C LEU A 314 -8.34 -40.79 -11.39
N HIS A 315 -9.02 -39.87 -12.07
CA HIS A 315 -10.12 -40.17 -13.00
C HIS A 315 -11.18 -41.13 -12.40
N GLY A 316 -11.46 -41.00 -11.09
CA GLY A 316 -12.42 -41.86 -10.38
C GLY A 316 -11.91 -43.26 -9.99
N LYS A 317 -10.62 -43.58 -10.22
CA LYS A 317 -10.00 -44.85 -9.81
C LYS A 317 -9.08 -44.63 -8.60
N PRO A 318 -9.22 -45.41 -7.51
CA PRO A 318 -8.27 -45.35 -6.39
C PRO A 318 -6.85 -45.67 -6.85
N ILE A 319 -5.87 -44.80 -6.52
CA ILE A 319 -4.45 -44.99 -6.90
C ILE A 319 -3.55 -45.42 -5.73
N ALA A 320 -3.96 -45.15 -4.50
CA ALA A 320 -3.23 -45.50 -3.29
C ALA A 320 -4.16 -46.22 -2.30
N ARG A 321 -3.58 -46.90 -1.30
CA ARG A 321 -4.34 -47.38 -0.14
C ARG A 321 -4.84 -46.20 0.69
N ASP A 322 -5.98 -46.38 1.35
CA ASP A 322 -6.56 -45.42 2.29
C ASP A 322 -5.53 -44.96 3.32
N ALA A 323 -5.27 -43.66 3.32
CA ALA A 323 -4.57 -43.00 4.42
C ALA A 323 -5.58 -42.54 5.47
N TRP A 324 -5.05 -42.04 6.59
CA TRP A 324 -5.87 -41.62 7.72
C TRP A 324 -5.44 -40.23 8.18
N VAL A 325 -6.42 -39.42 8.57
CA VAL A 325 -6.16 -38.08 9.12
C VAL A 325 -6.98 -37.85 10.38
N ARG A 326 -6.34 -37.28 11.40
CA ARG A 326 -6.96 -36.85 12.66
C ARG A 326 -7.75 -35.57 12.38
N VAL A 327 -9.00 -35.73 11.92
CA VAL A 327 -9.93 -34.60 11.75
C VAL A 327 -10.38 -34.13 13.12
N ILE A 328 -9.76 -33.07 13.59
CA ILE A 328 -10.19 -32.39 14.81
C ILE A 328 -11.48 -31.59 14.51
N PRO A 329 -12.30 -31.27 15.53
CA PRO A 329 -13.25 -30.17 15.43
C PRO A 329 -12.57 -28.94 14.81
N PRO A 330 -13.27 -28.13 14.01
CA PRO A 330 -12.69 -26.87 13.58
C PRO A 330 -12.24 -26.14 14.84
N GLY A 331 -10.97 -25.71 14.85
CA GLY A 331 -10.52 -24.79 15.89
C GLY A 331 -11.45 -23.58 15.89
N PRO A 332 -11.69 -22.94 17.05
CA PRO A 332 -12.42 -21.68 17.05
C PRO A 332 -11.71 -20.76 16.05
N ALA A 333 -12.44 -20.25 15.06
CA ALA A 333 -11.85 -19.53 13.94
C ALA A 333 -10.82 -18.53 14.46
N VAL A 334 -9.60 -18.59 13.93
CA VAL A 334 -8.50 -17.70 14.32
C VAL A 334 -8.32 -16.71 13.17
N PRO A 335 -9.20 -15.69 13.03
CA PRO A 335 -9.01 -14.71 11.98
C PRO A 335 -7.63 -14.10 12.09
N ARG A 336 -6.87 -14.18 11.00
CA ARG A 336 -5.46 -13.85 10.91
C ARG A 336 -5.31 -12.53 10.18
N LEU A 337 -4.37 -11.69 10.60
CA LEU A 337 -3.74 -10.79 9.65
C LEU A 337 -2.67 -11.57 8.87
N THR A 338 -2.59 -11.39 7.54
CA THR A 338 -1.82 -12.28 6.67
C THR A 338 -0.83 -11.50 5.81
N ALA A 339 -1.24 -11.09 4.61
CA ALA A 339 -0.67 -9.91 3.99
C ALA A 339 -1.26 -8.67 4.69
N ILE A 340 -0.42 -7.69 4.97
CA ILE A 340 -0.81 -6.34 5.38
C ILE A 340 0.06 -5.39 4.58
N SER A 341 -0.55 -4.40 3.94
CA SER A 341 0.15 -3.51 3.03
C SER A 341 -0.49 -2.13 2.98
N ASP A 342 0.16 -1.20 2.29
CA ASP A 342 -0.51 -0.05 1.72
C ASP A 342 -1.64 -0.48 0.75
N GLY A 343 -2.49 0.45 0.33
CA GLY A 343 -3.53 0.26 -0.70
C GLY A 343 -3.09 0.73 -2.08
N VAL A 344 -1.88 1.33 -2.19
CA VAL A 344 -1.11 1.59 -3.42
C VAL A 344 0.37 1.22 -3.22
N ASN A 345 1.07 1.69 -2.18
CA ASN A 345 2.45 1.26 -1.89
C ASN A 345 2.53 -0.13 -1.22
N LEU A 346 2.09 -1.16 -1.95
CA LEU A 346 1.84 -2.51 -1.40
C LEU A 346 3.05 -3.18 -0.71
N MET A 347 4.23 -2.57 -0.81
CA MET A 347 5.50 -3.02 -0.23
C MET A 347 5.72 -2.64 1.24
N SER A 348 4.83 -1.84 1.84
CA SER A 348 5.03 -1.29 3.18
C SER A 348 4.06 -1.91 4.22
N PRO A 349 4.51 -2.77 5.18
CA PRO A 349 3.63 -3.63 6.00
C PRO A 349 3.66 -3.39 7.53
N GLN A 350 4.77 -2.88 8.07
CA GLN A 350 4.83 -2.28 9.42
C GLN A 350 5.22 -0.79 9.33
N HIS A 351 5.39 -0.32 8.09
CA HIS A 351 5.76 1.02 7.68
C HIS A 351 4.77 1.59 6.65
N ILE A 352 3.65 0.85 6.43
CA ILE A 352 2.41 1.12 5.65
C ILE A 352 2.40 2.66 5.36
N ASP A 353 2.48 3.09 4.09
CA ASP A 353 2.98 4.39 3.66
C ASP A 353 1.98 5.58 3.54
N SER A 354 0.65 5.39 3.47
CA SER A 354 -0.35 6.44 3.12
C SER A 354 -1.84 6.80 3.65
N GLY A 355 -2.89 6.33 4.42
CA GLY A 355 -3.49 5.32 5.39
C GLY A 355 -4.93 4.68 5.20
N LEU A 356 -5.44 4.22 4.05
CA LEU A 356 -6.70 3.42 3.86
C LEU A 356 -6.45 1.88 3.79
N MET A 357 -6.48 1.12 4.90
CA MET A 357 -5.76 -0.20 4.95
C MET A 357 -6.29 -1.25 4.05
N LYS A 358 -5.40 -1.79 3.20
CA LYS A 358 -5.44 -3.13 2.62
C LYS A 358 -5.05 -4.18 3.67
N ALA A 359 -5.95 -4.42 4.61
CA ALA A 359 -5.78 -5.52 5.56
C ALA A 359 -6.20 -6.81 4.85
N THR A 360 -5.28 -7.76 4.67
CA THR A 360 -5.66 -9.08 4.17
C THR A 360 -5.86 -10.03 5.33
N LEU A 361 -7.10 -10.45 5.52
CA LEU A 361 -7.52 -11.38 6.56
C LEU A 361 -7.70 -12.78 5.98
N GLU A 362 -7.49 -13.83 6.78
CA GLU A 362 -7.90 -15.22 6.50
C GLU A 362 -8.62 -15.75 7.76
N GLU A 363 -9.46 -16.80 7.68
CA GLU A 363 -10.34 -17.26 8.78
C GLU A 363 -11.36 -16.23 9.29
N VAL A 364 -12.04 -15.53 8.37
CA VAL A 364 -13.17 -14.63 8.71
C VAL A 364 -14.52 -15.17 8.20
N ASP A 365 -15.30 -15.73 9.13
CA ASP A 365 -16.65 -16.25 8.88
C ASP A 365 -17.70 -15.15 8.59
N ASP A 366 -17.63 -14.00 9.27
CA ASP A 366 -18.50 -12.85 9.03
C ASP A 366 -17.69 -11.55 8.96
N ILE A 367 -17.32 -11.15 7.75
CA ILE A 367 -16.54 -9.94 7.49
C ILE A 367 -17.25 -8.65 7.92
N ARG A 368 -18.59 -8.66 8.06
CA ARG A 368 -19.37 -7.49 8.54
C ARG A 368 -19.17 -7.24 10.03
N ALA A 369 -18.68 -8.25 10.78
CA ALA A 369 -18.27 -8.10 12.16
C ALA A 369 -16.85 -7.52 12.31
N PHE A 370 -16.18 -7.16 11.22
CA PHE A 370 -14.89 -6.49 11.24
C PHE A 370 -15.05 -5.07 11.80
N ALA A 371 -14.76 -4.93 13.09
CA ALA A 371 -15.02 -3.75 13.92
C ALA A 371 -13.70 -3.15 14.44
N ALA A 372 -12.69 -3.15 13.57
CA ALA A 372 -11.33 -2.73 13.88
C ALA A 372 -11.23 -1.27 14.34
N THR A 373 -10.14 -0.99 15.07
CA THR A 373 -9.89 0.28 15.76
C THR A 373 -8.40 0.68 15.70
N VAL A 374 -8.10 1.90 16.14
CA VAL A 374 -6.74 2.42 16.34
C VAL A 374 -6.66 3.12 17.67
N ASP A 375 -5.70 2.79 18.51
CA ASP A 375 -5.62 3.28 19.89
C ASP A 375 -7.01 3.23 20.57
N GLY A 376 -7.80 2.19 20.27
CA GLY A 376 -9.17 1.98 20.74
C GLY A 376 -10.32 2.71 19.99
N LEU A 377 -10.08 3.33 18.84
CA LEU A 377 -11.04 4.26 18.20
C LEU A 377 -11.48 3.81 16.77
N PRO A 378 -12.77 3.84 16.40
CA PRO A 378 -13.35 3.12 15.23
C PRO A 378 -13.42 3.85 13.88
N VAL A 379 -13.85 3.06 12.89
CA VAL A 379 -13.85 3.24 11.43
C VAL A 379 -15.25 3.47 10.83
N THR A 380 -15.36 3.88 9.54
CA THR A 380 -16.66 3.94 8.82
C THR A 380 -16.67 3.38 7.38
N GLY A 381 -15.92 3.97 6.43
CA GLY A 381 -15.80 3.56 5.02
C GLY A 381 -14.94 2.32 4.80
N ILE A 382 -15.38 1.22 5.40
CA ILE A 382 -14.82 -0.11 5.16
C ILE A 382 -15.32 -0.60 3.79
N ASP A 383 -14.39 -0.86 2.86
CA ASP A 383 -14.69 -1.65 1.67
C ASP A 383 -14.11 -3.07 1.85
N THR A 384 -14.80 -4.09 1.35
CA THR A 384 -14.45 -5.50 1.61
C THR A 384 -14.57 -6.35 0.36
N PHE A 385 -13.43 -6.86 -0.11
CA PHE A 385 -13.31 -7.74 -1.26
C PHE A 385 -12.89 -9.12 -0.78
N ARG A 386 -13.60 -10.19 -1.18
CA ARG A 386 -13.15 -11.55 -0.88
C ARG A 386 -12.00 -11.90 -1.82
N THR A 387 -10.81 -12.21 -1.28
CA THR A 387 -9.58 -12.42 -2.05
C THR A 387 -8.95 -13.82 -1.98
N ASP A 388 -9.67 -14.77 -1.39
CA ASP A 388 -9.66 -16.19 -1.78
C ASP A 388 -10.84 -16.87 -1.06
N PRO A 389 -11.85 -17.41 -1.76
CA PRO A 389 -12.97 -18.08 -1.11
C PRO A 389 -12.59 -19.33 -0.31
N LEU A 390 -11.43 -19.95 -0.57
CA LEU A 390 -11.02 -21.22 0.03
C LEU A 390 -10.28 -21.05 1.37
N CYS A 391 -9.69 -19.89 1.62
CA CYS A 391 -8.99 -19.54 2.87
C CYS A 391 -9.82 -18.64 3.82
N GLU A 392 -11.11 -18.46 3.53
CA GLU A 392 -11.89 -17.31 3.99
C GLU A 392 -11.09 -15.99 3.89
N ARG A 393 -10.36 -15.79 2.77
CA ARG A 393 -9.44 -14.66 2.61
C ARG A 393 -10.19 -13.42 2.13
N TRP A 394 -9.96 -12.30 2.81
CA TRP A 394 -10.60 -11.01 2.52
C TRP A 394 -9.55 -9.91 2.45
N GLU A 395 -9.54 -9.15 1.35
CA GLU A 395 -8.92 -7.85 1.24
C GLU A 395 -9.94 -6.82 1.74
N VAL A 396 -9.76 -6.40 2.99
CA VAL A 396 -10.53 -5.32 3.59
C VAL A 396 -9.75 -4.04 3.34
N ASN A 397 -10.27 -3.17 2.46
CA ASN A 397 -9.70 -1.89 2.06
C ASN A 397 -10.46 -0.79 2.84
N PHE A 398 -10.04 -0.48 4.08
CA PHE A 398 -10.94 0.17 5.05
C PHE A 398 -10.49 1.46 5.73
N GLU A 399 -11.50 2.20 6.21
CA GLU A 399 -11.38 3.44 6.95
C GLU A 399 -10.77 3.33 8.37
N ILE A 400 -9.57 2.74 8.50
CA ILE A 400 -8.74 3.03 9.68
C ILE A 400 -8.64 4.54 9.78
N PRO A 401 -8.90 5.14 10.94
CA PRO A 401 -9.77 6.32 10.88
C PRO A 401 -9.03 7.69 10.84
N GLY A 402 -9.48 8.73 11.55
CA GLY A 402 -9.24 10.14 11.18
C GLY A 402 -8.59 11.18 12.12
N LYS A 403 -8.26 10.84 13.37
CA LYS A 403 -7.90 11.77 14.47
C LYS A 403 -6.92 11.24 15.56
N LEU A 404 -5.61 11.13 15.29
CA LEU A 404 -4.50 10.76 16.23
C LEU A 404 -3.21 11.55 15.91
N GLN A 405 -2.07 10.96 15.48
CA GLN A 405 -0.84 11.66 15.04
C GLN A 405 0.14 10.73 14.30
N PRO A 406 1.04 11.30 13.48
CA PRO A 406 2.36 10.74 13.16
C PRO A 406 3.17 10.08 14.29
N GLY A 407 3.79 8.93 13.97
CA GLY A 407 4.66 8.13 14.82
C GLY A 407 4.13 6.72 15.15
N GLY A 408 4.90 6.00 15.97
CA GLY A 408 4.58 4.62 16.39
C GLY A 408 3.42 4.57 17.40
N HIS A 409 2.22 4.24 16.90
CA HIS A 409 0.96 4.17 17.66
C HIS A 409 0.18 2.89 17.24
N VAL A 410 -0.94 2.52 17.86
CA VAL A 410 -1.38 1.10 17.88
C VAL A 410 -2.56 0.77 16.94
N LEU A 411 -2.32 -0.11 15.96
CA LEU A 411 -3.37 -0.79 15.21
C LEU A 411 -4.07 -1.84 16.09
N ASP A 412 -5.40 -1.82 16.15
CA ASP A 412 -6.25 -2.75 16.91
C ASP A 412 -7.28 -3.44 15.98
N LEU A 413 -6.85 -4.38 15.13
CA LEU A 413 -7.80 -5.10 14.26
C LEU A 413 -8.74 -5.98 15.09
N HIS A 414 -10.03 -5.94 14.84
CA HIS A 414 -11.05 -6.68 15.60
C HIS A 414 -12.07 -7.39 14.70
N LEU A 415 -12.50 -8.59 15.11
CA LEU A 415 -13.68 -9.28 14.60
C LEU A 415 -14.66 -9.54 15.76
N GLY A 416 -15.79 -8.84 15.77
CA GLY A 416 -16.74 -8.86 16.88
C GLY A 416 -16.08 -8.44 18.20
N ARG A 417 -15.93 -9.40 19.13
CA ARG A 417 -15.25 -9.20 20.43
C ARG A 417 -13.78 -9.67 20.45
N ARG A 418 -13.25 -10.17 19.33
CA ARG A 418 -11.89 -10.75 19.24
C ARG A 418 -10.93 -9.73 18.64
N LEU A 419 -9.87 -9.40 19.38
CA LEU A 419 -8.69 -8.70 18.86
C LEU A 419 -7.86 -9.66 17.99
N LEU A 420 -7.60 -9.29 16.74
CA LEU A 420 -6.86 -10.08 15.75
C LEU A 420 -5.37 -9.74 15.74
N THR A 421 -5.06 -8.44 15.83
CA THR A 421 -3.71 -7.94 16.11
C THR A 421 -3.79 -6.64 16.89
N ARG A 422 -2.90 -6.50 17.88
CA ARG A 422 -2.54 -5.24 18.55
C ARG A 422 -1.06 -5.01 18.26
N MET A 423 -0.76 -4.09 17.36
CA MET A 423 0.61 -3.84 16.90
C MET A 423 0.90 -2.33 16.82
N GLY A 424 1.93 -1.90 17.54
CA GLY A 424 2.45 -0.54 17.44
C GLY A 424 3.22 -0.39 16.13
N ILE A 425 2.70 0.41 15.21
CA ILE A 425 3.27 0.66 13.88
C ILE A 425 3.10 2.15 13.53
N VAL A 426 3.75 2.60 12.46
CA VAL A 426 4.03 4.02 12.23
C VAL A 426 2.87 4.74 11.49
N LEU A 427 1.88 5.14 12.30
CA LEU A 427 0.70 5.96 12.00
C LEU A 427 1.15 7.37 11.57
N SER A 428 0.47 8.08 10.65
CA SER A 428 0.87 9.45 10.21
C SER A 428 -0.14 10.31 9.42
N ALA A 429 0.10 10.84 8.19
CA ALA A 429 -0.21 12.26 7.87
C ALA A 429 -1.02 12.69 6.60
N LEU A 430 -0.57 12.36 5.38
CA LEU A 430 -0.71 13.17 4.15
C LEU A 430 -2.09 13.62 3.72
N THR A 431 -3.16 12.91 4.06
CA THR A 431 -3.94 12.34 2.96
C THR A 431 -5.44 12.65 2.94
N LEU A 432 -6.08 12.76 4.10
CA LEU A 432 -7.47 13.14 4.45
C LEU A 432 -8.22 13.94 3.31
N LEU A 433 -9.00 13.36 2.36
CA LEU A 433 -9.83 14.06 1.31
C LEU A 433 -10.58 13.12 0.33
N ALA A 434 -11.30 13.57 -0.72
CA ALA A 434 -12.13 12.75 -1.65
C ALA A 434 -13.52 12.21 -1.16
N LEU A 435 -14.63 12.93 -1.41
CA LEU A 435 -15.96 12.38 -1.79
C LEU A 435 -17.01 13.39 -2.37
N SER A 436 -17.38 13.20 -3.65
CA SER A 436 -18.70 13.45 -4.29
C SER A 436 -19.24 14.88 -4.55
N ALA A 437 -20.10 14.99 -5.58
CA ALA A 437 -20.82 16.20 -6.03
C ALA A 437 -22.36 15.96 -6.05
N PHE A 438 -23.29 16.66 -6.72
CA PHE A 438 -23.41 17.94 -7.45
C PHE A 438 -24.89 18.41 -7.26
N ALA A 439 -25.28 19.71 -7.31
CA ALA A 439 -26.71 20.10 -7.46
C ALA A 439 -26.95 21.62 -7.77
N ALA A 440 -27.61 21.92 -8.90
CA ALA A 440 -28.35 23.15 -9.29
C ALA A 440 -27.73 24.55 -9.04
N ASP A 441 -27.88 25.47 -10.02
CA ASP A 441 -27.21 26.78 -10.24
C ASP A 441 -27.31 27.88 -9.14
N THR A 442 -26.94 27.48 -7.93
CA THR A 442 -26.56 28.25 -6.74
C THR A 442 -25.10 28.72 -6.84
N PRO A 443 -24.58 29.54 -5.89
CA PRO A 443 -23.14 29.79 -5.79
C PRO A 443 -22.29 28.50 -5.71
N GLU A 444 -22.81 27.43 -5.08
CA GLU A 444 -22.17 26.09 -5.05
C GLU A 444 -22.06 25.50 -6.47
N THR A 445 -23.08 25.67 -7.33
CA THR A 445 -23.03 25.13 -8.70
C THR A 445 -22.27 26.02 -9.70
N ILE A 446 -22.31 27.35 -9.53
CA ILE A 446 -21.45 28.25 -10.32
C ILE A 446 -19.98 27.91 -10.04
N LEU A 447 -19.62 27.73 -8.77
CA LEU A 447 -18.32 27.23 -8.31
C LEU A 447 -17.97 25.88 -8.96
N ARG A 448 -18.86 24.89 -8.91
CA ARG A 448 -18.64 23.56 -9.51
C ARG A 448 -18.45 23.60 -11.03
N LYS A 449 -19.22 24.43 -11.72
CA LYS A 449 -19.13 24.63 -13.18
C LYS A 449 -17.84 25.36 -13.56
N ALA A 450 -17.37 26.28 -12.73
CA ALA A 450 -16.10 26.98 -12.91
C ALA A 450 -14.89 26.04 -12.72
N LEU A 451 -14.91 25.23 -11.65
CA LEU A 451 -13.81 24.31 -11.31
C LEU A 451 -13.76 23.02 -12.15
N THR A 452 -14.76 22.79 -13.02
CA THR A 452 -14.72 21.72 -14.04
C THR A 452 -14.09 22.17 -15.38
N ALA A 453 -13.50 23.38 -15.42
CA ALA A 453 -12.54 23.75 -16.46
C ALA A 453 -11.20 23.02 -16.25
N LYS A 454 -10.55 22.60 -17.34
CA LYS A 454 -9.31 21.81 -17.30
C LYS A 454 -8.05 22.66 -17.39
N THR A 455 -8.08 23.83 -18.03
CA THR A 455 -6.90 24.67 -18.24
C THR A 455 -7.26 26.16 -18.26
N GLY A 456 -6.25 27.04 -18.18
CA GLY A 456 -6.41 28.49 -18.24
C GLY A 456 -6.69 29.13 -16.88
N THR A 457 -7.30 30.33 -16.85
CA THR A 457 -7.63 31.03 -15.59
C THR A 457 -9.11 30.97 -15.29
N VAL A 458 -9.44 30.47 -14.11
CA VAL A 458 -10.80 30.40 -13.55
C VAL A 458 -10.93 31.40 -12.40
N MET A 459 -11.87 32.31 -12.50
CA MET A 459 -12.27 33.19 -11.40
C MET A 459 -13.45 32.56 -10.65
N LEU A 460 -13.33 32.34 -9.34
CA LEU A 460 -14.45 31.90 -8.51
C LEU A 460 -15.33 33.10 -8.12
N PRO A 461 -16.65 32.91 -7.94
CA PRO A 461 -17.53 33.99 -7.51
C PRO A 461 -17.21 34.40 -6.06
N ALA A 462 -17.19 35.70 -5.80
CA ALA A 462 -16.96 36.23 -4.46
C ALA A 462 -18.18 36.02 -3.54
N GLY A 463 -17.93 35.97 -2.24
CA GLY A 463 -18.92 35.69 -1.19
C GLY A 463 -18.71 34.36 -0.49
N VAL A 464 -19.57 34.07 0.50
CA VAL A 464 -19.57 32.79 1.21
C VAL A 464 -20.41 31.79 0.43
N ILE A 465 -19.77 30.74 -0.07
CA ILE A 465 -20.38 29.66 -0.82
C ILE A 465 -20.48 28.45 0.10
N GLU A 466 -21.67 28.23 0.62
CA GLU A 466 -21.99 27.05 1.43
C GLU A 466 -22.17 25.83 0.52
N ILE A 467 -21.39 24.77 0.75
CA ILE A 467 -21.35 23.55 -0.07
C ILE A 467 -21.74 22.31 0.73
N SER A 468 -22.33 21.33 0.03
CA SER A 468 -23.01 20.16 0.62
C SER A 468 -22.29 18.83 0.40
N ARG A 469 -21.30 18.79 -0.50
CA ARG A 469 -20.26 17.76 -0.62
C ARG A 469 -19.08 18.38 -1.39
N GLU A 470 -18.01 17.64 -1.68
CA GLU A 470 -16.78 18.23 -2.22
C GLU A 470 -16.95 18.91 -3.58
N VAL A 471 -16.11 19.90 -3.90
CA VAL A 471 -15.97 20.40 -5.27
C VAL A 471 -14.67 19.89 -5.87
N THR A 472 -14.74 19.35 -7.09
CA THR A 472 -13.63 18.64 -7.73
C THR A 472 -13.04 19.44 -8.90
N ILE A 473 -11.71 19.58 -8.93
CA ILE A 473 -10.95 19.84 -10.16
C ILE A 473 -10.66 18.48 -10.83
N PRO A 474 -10.98 18.31 -12.13
CA PRO A 474 -10.78 17.05 -12.86
C PRO A 474 -9.34 16.53 -12.85
N ALA A 475 -9.18 15.21 -12.93
CA ALA A 475 -7.88 14.53 -12.94
C ALA A 475 -7.00 14.88 -14.14
N ASP A 476 -7.62 15.28 -15.25
CA ASP A 476 -7.00 15.68 -16.50
C ASP A 476 -6.93 17.22 -16.68
N ALA A 477 -6.99 17.96 -15.57
CA ALA A 477 -6.69 19.39 -15.56
C ALA A 477 -5.18 19.62 -15.74
N HIS A 478 -4.81 20.65 -16.51
CA HIS A 478 -3.43 21.09 -16.67
C HIS A 478 -3.33 22.60 -16.89
N ASP A 479 -2.28 23.24 -16.36
CA ASP A 479 -2.01 24.68 -16.50
C ASP A 479 -3.19 25.56 -16.03
N LEU A 480 -3.84 25.14 -14.93
CA LEU A 480 -5.08 25.71 -14.42
C LEU A 480 -4.82 26.63 -13.24
N LEU A 481 -5.08 27.93 -13.41
CA LEU A 481 -5.05 28.95 -12.36
C LEU A 481 -6.46 29.22 -11.82
N VAL A 482 -6.72 28.79 -10.59
CA VAL A 482 -7.93 29.10 -9.82
C VAL A 482 -7.68 30.34 -8.94
N ARG A 483 -8.38 31.42 -9.25
CA ARG A 483 -8.37 32.67 -8.47
C ARG A 483 -9.65 32.80 -7.68
N ALA A 484 -9.52 32.80 -6.36
CA ALA A 484 -10.64 32.75 -5.42
C ALA A 484 -10.80 34.04 -4.59
N LYS A 485 -10.30 35.17 -5.09
CA LYS A 485 -10.24 36.43 -4.35
C LYS A 485 -11.61 36.88 -3.84
N GLY A 486 -11.79 36.81 -2.52
CA GLY A 486 -13.04 37.17 -1.84
C GLY A 486 -14.09 36.05 -1.81
N THR A 487 -13.73 34.84 -2.24
CA THR A 487 -14.53 33.61 -2.13
C THR A 487 -14.19 32.89 -0.82
N THR A 488 -15.22 32.49 -0.09
CA THR A 488 -15.10 31.56 1.06
C THR A 488 -15.87 30.30 0.75
N LEU A 489 -15.22 29.13 0.66
CA LEU A 489 -15.94 27.85 0.67
C LEU A 489 -16.28 27.47 2.10
N LYS A 490 -17.56 27.20 2.37
CA LYS A 490 -18.06 26.85 3.69
C LYS A 490 -18.73 25.48 3.68
N ALA A 491 -18.41 24.60 4.63
CA ALA A 491 -19.15 23.35 4.79
C ALA A 491 -20.57 23.65 5.32
N SER A 492 -21.61 23.12 4.67
CA SER A 492 -22.97 23.15 5.22
C SER A 492 -23.13 22.13 6.35
N ALA A 493 -24.13 22.28 7.22
CA ALA A 493 -24.41 21.28 8.27
C ALA A 493 -24.70 19.87 7.70
N ALA A 494 -25.14 19.78 6.44
CA ALA A 494 -25.37 18.53 5.72
C ALA A 494 -24.16 18.02 4.93
N PHE A 495 -23.00 18.68 5.04
CA PHE A 495 -21.84 18.42 4.19
C PHE A 495 -21.33 16.98 4.29
N ARG A 496 -21.20 16.31 3.14
CA ARG A 496 -20.72 14.93 2.99
C ARG A 496 -19.74 14.81 1.82
N GLY A 497 -18.58 15.42 1.99
CA GLY A 497 -17.40 15.07 1.24
C GLY A 497 -16.25 14.91 2.19
N ARG A 498 -15.11 14.42 1.72
CA ARG A 498 -13.94 14.41 2.60
C ARG A 498 -13.23 15.77 2.65
N ALA A 499 -13.82 16.82 2.09
CA ALA A 499 -13.09 17.74 1.23
C ALA A 499 -13.90 19.01 0.85
N LEU A 500 -13.45 20.23 1.12
CA LEU A 500 -14.09 21.40 0.51
C LEU A 500 -13.71 21.52 -0.97
N LEU A 501 -12.42 21.38 -1.28
CA LEU A 501 -11.85 21.38 -2.63
C LEU A 501 -10.99 20.14 -2.85
N TYR A 502 -11.37 19.30 -3.81
CA TYR A 502 -10.64 18.09 -4.20
C TYR A 502 -9.97 18.29 -5.56
N ILE A 503 -8.67 18.06 -5.69
CA ILE A 503 -7.96 18.13 -6.97
C ILE A 503 -7.54 16.70 -7.32
N ALA A 504 -8.15 16.13 -8.35
CA ALA A 504 -8.17 14.68 -8.60
C ALA A 504 -6.98 14.14 -9.42
N GLY A 505 -5.89 14.90 -9.49
CA GLY A 505 -4.82 14.76 -10.48
C GLY A 505 -4.52 16.11 -11.12
N GLY A 506 -3.61 16.09 -12.10
CA GLY A 506 -3.37 17.23 -12.98
C GLY A 506 -1.98 17.85 -12.87
N LEU A 507 -1.68 18.75 -13.81
CA LEU A 507 -0.36 19.34 -14.04
C LEU A 507 -0.41 20.86 -13.89
N ASN A 508 0.59 21.49 -13.25
CA ASN A 508 0.70 22.96 -13.12
C ASN A 508 -0.57 23.65 -12.58
N ILE A 509 -1.22 23.04 -11.58
CA ILE A 509 -2.46 23.57 -10.98
C ILE A 509 -2.08 24.61 -9.91
N ARG A 510 -2.55 25.85 -10.04
CA ARG A 510 -2.37 26.91 -9.03
C ARG A 510 -3.69 27.35 -8.43
N VAL A 511 -3.80 27.39 -7.10
CA VAL A 511 -4.95 27.91 -6.35
C VAL A 511 -4.51 29.08 -5.49
N GLU A 512 -5.10 30.27 -5.70
CA GLU A 512 -4.73 31.48 -4.98
C GLU A 512 -5.90 32.30 -4.41
N ASP A 513 -5.64 32.96 -3.27
CA ASP A 513 -6.51 33.92 -2.58
C ASP A 513 -7.85 33.36 -2.02
N LEU A 514 -7.87 32.07 -1.67
CA LEU A 514 -9.08 31.35 -1.21
C LEU A 514 -9.27 31.38 0.32
N ALA A 515 -10.51 31.57 0.79
CA ALA A 515 -10.88 31.31 2.19
C ALA A 515 -11.70 30.01 2.34
N LEU A 516 -11.53 29.32 3.47
CA LEU A 516 -12.15 28.03 3.79
C LEU A 516 -12.71 28.04 5.21
N ASP A 517 -13.96 27.63 5.38
CA ASP A 517 -14.64 27.49 6.68
C ASP A 517 -15.26 26.10 6.79
N GLY A 518 -14.60 25.21 7.52
CA GLY A 518 -15.00 23.80 7.58
C GLY A 518 -16.20 23.51 8.47
N SER A 519 -16.79 24.53 9.12
CA SER A 519 -17.92 24.39 10.05
C SER A 519 -17.74 23.23 11.05
N ARG A 520 -16.54 23.03 11.62
CA ARG A 520 -16.16 21.81 12.37
C ARG A 520 -17.18 21.37 13.43
N ASP A 521 -17.84 22.32 14.10
CA ASP A 521 -18.79 22.03 15.17
C ASP A 521 -20.11 21.45 14.63
N ALA A 522 -20.47 21.75 13.38
CA ALA A 522 -21.68 21.27 12.72
C ALA A 522 -21.47 19.98 11.91
N VAL A 523 -20.24 19.74 11.41
CA VAL A 523 -19.96 18.60 10.48
C VAL A 523 -18.94 17.59 11.01
N GLY A 524 -18.27 17.86 12.13
CA GLY A 524 -17.11 17.11 12.61
C GLY A 524 -17.35 15.61 12.81
N ARG A 525 -16.80 14.79 11.90
CA ARG A 525 -16.82 13.31 11.95
C ARG A 525 -16.03 12.79 13.16
N MET A 526 -16.53 11.75 13.82
CA MET A 526 -15.74 10.96 14.78
C MET A 526 -15.03 9.80 14.05
N ALA A 527 -13.71 9.72 14.23
CA ALA A 527 -12.71 8.82 13.62
C ALA A 527 -11.37 9.02 14.41
N SER A 528 -10.31 8.19 14.28
CA SER A 528 -8.92 8.35 14.87
C SER A 528 -7.77 7.90 13.94
N LEU A 529 -6.62 8.60 13.80
CA LEU A 529 -5.81 8.55 12.55
C LEU A 529 -5.19 7.15 12.28
N PRO A 530 -4.83 6.80 11.02
CA PRO A 530 -4.64 5.41 10.61
C PRO A 530 -3.19 4.89 10.70
N PRO A 531 -2.96 3.71 11.31
CA PRO A 531 -1.69 3.05 11.38
C PRO A 531 -1.60 1.94 10.31
N SER A 532 -0.50 1.74 9.60
CA SER A 532 0.60 2.69 9.44
C SER A 532 0.25 3.69 8.30
N GLY A 533 -0.20 3.27 7.10
CA GLY A 533 -0.43 4.13 5.91
C GLY A 533 -0.79 3.42 4.53
N THR A 534 -1.81 3.81 3.75
CA THR A 534 -2.52 2.92 2.82
C THR A 534 -3.62 3.38 1.77
N MET A 535 -4.13 4.53 1.29
CA MET A 535 -3.97 6.00 1.21
C MET A 535 -5.16 6.75 1.86
N TYR A 536 -4.97 7.59 2.88
CA TYR A 536 -6.04 8.05 3.77
C TYR A 536 -6.86 9.24 3.28
N ALA A 537 -6.67 9.63 2.02
CA ALA A 537 -7.65 10.44 1.31
C ALA A 537 -8.97 9.70 1.34
N ARG A 538 -8.93 8.53 0.73
CA ARG A 538 -9.95 7.48 0.75
C ARG A 538 -10.34 7.00 2.17
N VAL A 539 -9.83 7.62 3.25
CA VAL A 539 -10.43 7.60 4.59
C VAL A 539 -11.14 8.88 5.03
N VAL A 540 -10.42 9.93 5.41
CA VAL A 540 -10.92 10.83 6.47
C VAL A 540 -11.27 12.23 5.96
N ALA A 541 -12.29 12.82 6.59
CA ALA A 541 -13.20 13.75 5.96
C ALA A 541 -13.12 15.20 6.45
N ASN A 542 -13.90 16.07 5.78
CA ASN A 542 -14.15 17.46 6.16
C ASN A 542 -12.89 18.34 6.26
N ASN A 543 -12.03 18.19 5.27
CA ASN A 543 -10.81 18.98 5.06
C ASN A 543 -11.05 20.24 4.24
N GLY A 544 -10.05 21.11 4.16
CA GLY A 544 -10.02 22.20 3.20
C GLY A 544 -9.70 21.73 1.77
N ILE A 545 -8.42 21.56 1.41
CA ILE A 545 -7.96 21.28 0.04
C ILE A 545 -7.11 20.00 -0.03
N VAL A 546 -7.27 19.14 -1.05
CA VAL A 546 -6.24 18.17 -1.50
C VAL A 546 -5.73 18.55 -2.87
N ALA A 547 -4.59 17.98 -3.21
CA ALA A 547 -4.41 17.47 -4.56
C ALA A 547 -3.83 16.06 -4.56
N GLU A 548 -4.53 15.07 -5.11
CA GLU A 548 -4.01 13.71 -5.30
C GLU A 548 -3.28 13.60 -6.63
N GLY A 549 -2.10 12.97 -6.68
CA GLY A 549 -1.40 12.61 -7.93
C GLY A 549 -1.01 13.79 -8.83
N VAL A 550 -0.83 14.99 -8.27
CA VAL A 550 -0.55 16.22 -9.03
C VAL A 550 0.93 16.45 -9.28
N THR A 551 1.24 17.08 -10.42
CA THR A 551 2.58 17.60 -10.72
C THR A 551 2.53 19.12 -10.80
N GLY A 552 3.45 19.83 -10.15
CA GLY A 552 3.54 21.30 -10.22
C GLY A 552 2.40 22.04 -9.51
N LEU A 553 1.90 21.52 -8.38
CA LEU A 553 0.87 22.17 -7.57
C LEU A 553 1.40 23.43 -6.88
N GLU A 554 0.63 24.52 -6.89
CA GLU A 554 0.90 25.69 -6.06
C GLU A 554 -0.37 26.16 -5.33
N ILE A 555 -0.32 26.21 -3.99
CA ILE A 555 -1.39 26.77 -3.15
C ILE A 555 -0.82 27.96 -2.39
N ALA A 556 -1.37 29.14 -2.66
CA ALA A 556 -0.85 30.41 -2.15
C ALA A 556 -1.95 31.27 -1.51
N ARG A 557 -1.63 31.93 -0.39
CA ARG A 557 -2.51 32.92 0.27
C ARG A 557 -3.89 32.37 0.63
N VAL A 558 -3.92 31.18 1.22
CA VAL A 558 -5.16 30.50 1.65
C VAL A 558 -5.41 30.72 3.14
N LYS A 559 -6.64 31.09 3.50
CA LYS A 559 -7.08 31.25 4.90
C LYS A 559 -8.07 30.15 5.27
N ALA A 560 -7.67 29.23 6.15
CA ALA A 560 -8.51 28.13 6.58
C ALA A 560 -8.86 28.24 8.08
N ARG A 561 -10.14 28.05 8.39
CA ARG A 561 -10.64 28.02 9.76
C ARG A 561 -11.70 26.95 9.99
N ASN A 562 -11.91 26.56 11.24
CA ASN A 562 -12.95 25.61 11.63
C ASN A 562 -12.92 24.30 10.82
N ILE A 563 -11.75 23.83 10.40
CA ILE A 563 -11.63 22.62 9.59
C ILE A 563 -11.65 21.40 10.52
N ALA A 564 -12.48 20.40 10.23
CA ALA A 564 -12.57 19.20 11.09
C ALA A 564 -11.51 18.14 10.75
N GLY A 565 -10.98 18.19 9.53
CA GLY A 565 -9.72 17.58 9.10
C GLY A 565 -8.54 18.56 9.12
N PHE A 566 -7.57 18.36 8.22
CA PHE A 566 -6.51 19.31 7.87
C PHE A 566 -7.02 20.42 6.93
N ALA A 567 -6.40 21.60 7.04
CA ALA A 567 -6.70 22.76 6.20
C ALA A 567 -6.23 22.59 4.75
N VAL A 568 -4.99 22.13 4.56
CA VAL A 568 -4.43 21.87 3.23
C VAL A 568 -3.63 20.59 3.27
N LEU A 569 -3.71 19.89 2.16
CA LEU A 569 -3.40 18.49 2.11
C LEU A 569 -3.03 18.11 0.67
N VAL A 570 -2.28 17.04 0.45
CA VAL A 570 -1.87 16.55 -0.90
C VAL A 570 -2.11 15.02 -0.92
N ASN A 571 -1.91 14.27 -2.01
CA ASN A 571 -1.73 12.82 -1.96
C ASN A 571 -0.81 12.33 -3.08
N GLY A 572 0.48 12.15 -2.83
CA GLY A 572 1.46 11.82 -3.86
C GLY A 572 1.70 12.96 -4.85
N GLY A 573 2.57 12.72 -5.85
CA GLY A 573 2.87 13.67 -6.92
C GLY A 573 4.25 14.32 -6.83
N LEU A 574 4.43 15.47 -7.48
CA LEU A 574 5.73 16.11 -7.63
C LEU A 574 5.62 17.64 -7.60
N GLY A 575 6.52 18.32 -6.89
CA GLY A 575 6.69 19.78 -7.04
C GLY A 575 5.63 20.64 -6.35
N ALA A 576 5.10 20.21 -5.19
CA ALA A 576 4.05 20.94 -4.47
C ALA A 576 4.59 22.14 -3.65
N LYS A 577 4.09 23.35 -3.93
CA LYS A 577 4.48 24.59 -3.24
C LYS A 577 3.32 25.13 -2.41
N LEU A 578 3.50 25.16 -1.10
CA LEU A 578 2.51 25.65 -0.13
C LEU A 578 3.07 26.90 0.55
N SER A 579 2.43 28.05 0.35
CA SER A 579 2.96 29.31 0.90
C SER A 579 1.90 30.32 1.34
N GLU A 580 2.22 31.08 2.39
CA GLU A 580 1.34 32.11 2.95
C GLU A 580 -0.04 31.54 3.35
N ILE A 581 -0.06 30.30 3.87
CA ILE A 581 -1.27 29.65 4.35
C ILE A 581 -1.46 29.98 5.83
N GLU A 582 -2.65 30.48 6.18
CA GLU A 582 -3.06 30.78 7.54
C GLU A 582 -4.10 29.75 7.99
N VAL A 583 -3.84 29.06 9.10
CA VAL A 583 -4.73 28.03 9.64
C VAL A 583 -5.04 28.32 11.11
N THR A 584 -6.33 28.42 11.42
CA THR A 584 -6.84 28.72 12.77
C THR A 584 -7.96 27.77 13.18
N GLU A 585 -8.14 27.55 14.49
CA GLU A 585 -9.29 26.86 15.07
C GLU A 585 -9.68 25.55 14.33
N SER A 586 -8.69 24.70 14.06
CA SER A 586 -8.87 23.52 13.21
C SER A 586 -8.41 22.22 13.87
N GLY A 587 -8.83 21.10 13.31
CA GLY A 587 -8.98 19.83 14.01
C GLY A 587 -10.27 19.77 14.82
N GLY A 588 -10.68 18.56 15.22
CA GLY A 588 -11.83 18.34 16.10
C GLY A 588 -11.77 17.04 16.88
N TYR A 589 -12.59 16.91 17.92
CA TYR A 589 -12.58 15.78 18.84
C TYR A 589 -12.82 14.41 18.18
N ASN A 590 -12.16 13.38 18.71
CA ASN A 590 -12.23 11.99 18.25
C ASN A 590 -13.26 11.13 19.03
N PRO A 591 -13.47 9.82 18.72
CA PRO A 591 -14.47 8.99 19.39
C PRO A 591 -14.31 8.80 20.91
N GLN A 592 -13.17 9.21 21.52
CA GLN A 592 -13.01 9.33 22.98
C GLN A 592 -12.82 10.78 23.44
N HIS A 593 -13.31 11.75 22.68
CA HIS A 593 -13.22 13.19 22.97
C HIS A 593 -11.80 13.73 23.15
N ARG A 594 -10.80 13.11 22.50
CA ARG A 594 -9.39 13.57 22.50
C ARG A 594 -9.07 14.31 21.21
N ASN A 595 -7.92 15.01 21.19
CA ASN A 595 -7.42 15.69 19.98
C ASN A 595 -7.04 14.69 18.87
N ASN A 596 -6.64 15.24 17.72
CA ASN A 596 -6.78 14.57 16.46
C ASN A 596 -5.59 14.64 15.49
N GLY A 597 -4.55 15.43 15.74
CA GLY A 597 -3.38 15.54 14.83
C GLY A 597 -3.66 16.30 13.53
N ALA A 598 -4.79 16.01 12.90
CA ALA A 598 -5.39 16.82 11.87
C ALA A 598 -5.63 18.28 12.31
N GLY A 599 -5.70 19.17 11.33
CA GLY A 599 -5.99 20.59 11.53
C GLY A 599 -5.08 21.49 10.71
N GLY A 600 -3.76 21.28 10.79
CA GLY A 600 -2.75 22.01 10.03
C GLY A 600 -2.62 21.57 8.57
N ILE A 601 -1.38 21.31 8.12
CA ILE A 601 -1.02 20.90 6.74
C ILE A 601 -0.42 19.48 6.73
N ALA A 602 -0.69 18.68 5.69
CA ALA A 602 -0.15 17.32 5.56
C ALA A 602 0.39 16.90 4.16
N LEU A 603 1.48 16.12 4.15
CA LEU A 603 2.27 15.63 2.98
C LEU A 603 2.93 14.23 3.24
N GLU A 604 3.04 13.24 2.33
CA GLU A 604 3.71 11.92 2.52
C GLU A 604 3.88 11.02 1.25
N GLU A 605 4.13 9.70 1.44
CA GLU A 605 3.94 8.54 0.54
C GLU A 605 4.88 8.48 -0.66
N GLY A 606 4.68 9.41 -1.56
CA GLY A 606 5.27 9.46 -2.88
C GLY A 606 5.31 10.89 -3.40
N LEU A 607 4.83 11.87 -2.62
CA LEU A 607 5.03 13.27 -2.92
C LEU A 607 6.52 13.61 -2.76
N ALA A 608 7.11 14.12 -3.84
CA ALA A 608 8.48 14.59 -3.86
C ALA A 608 8.59 16.09 -4.18
N ASP A 609 9.73 16.69 -3.82
CA ASP A 609 10.12 18.06 -4.16
C ASP A 609 9.12 19.15 -3.72
N PHE A 610 8.71 19.12 -2.46
CA PHE A 610 7.80 20.10 -1.87
C PHE A 610 8.51 21.24 -1.13
N ASP A 611 7.93 22.44 -1.09
CA ASP A 611 8.35 23.56 -0.21
C ASP A 611 7.12 24.08 0.57
N VAL A 612 7.16 23.98 1.90
CA VAL A 612 6.17 24.57 2.81
C VAL A 612 6.82 25.74 3.55
N ARG A 613 6.40 26.97 3.22
CA ARG A 613 7.02 28.17 3.80
C ARG A 613 6.07 29.31 4.16
N ARG A 614 6.50 30.09 5.16
CA ARG A 614 5.84 31.33 5.58
C ARG A 614 4.36 31.11 5.93
N CYS A 615 4.03 29.93 6.46
CA CYS A 615 2.70 29.59 6.96
C CYS A 615 2.58 29.97 8.44
N LEU A 616 1.38 30.40 8.83
CA LEU A 616 1.01 30.70 10.22
C LEU A 616 -0.08 29.72 10.65
N ILE A 617 0.23 28.87 11.63
CA ILE A 617 -0.65 27.77 12.03
C ILE A 617 -0.78 27.74 13.55
N GLY A 618 -2.01 27.86 14.06
CA GLY A 618 -2.24 27.81 15.51
C GLY A 618 -3.69 27.66 15.95
N GLY A 619 -3.88 27.35 17.23
CA GLY A 619 -5.19 26.92 17.76
C GLY A 619 -5.60 25.57 17.16
N ILE A 620 -4.64 24.65 17.03
CA ILE A 620 -4.83 23.38 16.35
C ILE A 620 -4.92 22.23 17.35
N ARG A 621 -5.95 21.40 17.19
CA ARG A 621 -6.15 20.16 17.96
C ARG A 621 -5.29 19.01 17.43
N GLY A 622 -4.01 19.28 17.21
CA GLY A 622 -3.12 18.37 16.50
C GLY A 622 -1.77 18.98 16.13
N SER A 623 -1.32 18.68 14.92
CA SER A 623 -0.09 19.18 14.30
C SER A 623 -0.27 20.50 13.55
N ALA A 624 0.83 21.24 13.40
CA ALA A 624 0.90 22.28 12.39
C ALA A 624 1.36 21.76 11.01
N ILE A 625 2.48 21.04 10.93
CA ILE A 625 3.00 20.49 9.66
C ILE A 625 3.39 19.02 9.85
N THR A 626 2.92 18.16 8.95
CA THR A 626 2.60 16.76 9.29
C THR A 626 3.00 15.82 8.16
N LEU A 627 3.91 14.85 8.39
CA LEU A 627 4.44 13.95 7.37
C LEU A 627 4.40 12.44 7.69
N ARG A 628 4.30 11.63 6.64
CA ARG A 628 4.92 10.28 6.49
C ARG A 628 5.90 10.32 5.29
N ASN A 629 6.13 9.22 4.55
CA ASN A 629 7.18 8.97 3.55
C ASN A 629 7.29 9.88 2.29
N VAL A 630 7.17 11.21 2.42
CA VAL A 630 7.65 12.12 1.37
C VAL A 630 9.17 12.00 1.20
N LYS A 631 9.67 12.38 0.01
CA LYS A 631 11.11 12.50 -0.25
C LYS A 631 11.54 13.88 -0.79
N ARG A 632 12.75 14.33 -0.41
CA ARG A 632 13.49 15.51 -0.94
C ARG A 632 13.03 16.95 -0.59
N GLY A 633 11.94 17.18 0.16
CA GLY A 633 11.37 18.52 0.35
C GLY A 633 11.84 19.36 1.55
N VAL A 634 11.29 20.57 1.69
CA VAL A 634 11.71 21.58 2.69
C VAL A 634 10.53 22.16 3.47
N ILE A 635 10.70 22.31 4.79
CA ILE A 635 9.77 23.00 5.70
C ILE A 635 10.54 24.13 6.37
N GLN A 636 10.21 25.38 6.03
CA GLN A 636 11.01 26.53 6.46
C GLN A 636 10.21 27.80 6.76
N GLU A 637 10.71 28.62 7.70
CA GLU A 637 10.19 29.96 7.98
C GLU A 637 8.70 29.96 8.44
N ASN A 638 8.23 28.88 9.06
CA ASN A 638 6.85 28.76 9.54
C ASN A 638 6.72 29.11 11.04
N GLU A 639 5.55 29.62 11.43
CA GLU A 639 5.20 29.92 12.83
C GLU A 639 4.08 29.00 13.33
N LEU A 640 4.39 28.22 14.37
CA LEU A 640 3.65 27.04 14.79
C LEU A 640 3.32 27.15 16.29
N ASN A 641 2.13 27.66 16.62
CA ASN A 641 1.82 28.18 17.96
C ASN A 641 0.52 27.58 18.53
N VAL A 642 0.47 27.24 19.82
CA VAL A 642 -0.74 26.70 20.49
C VAL A 642 -1.27 25.44 19.79
N LEU A 643 -0.54 24.34 19.98
CA LEU A 643 -0.77 23.06 19.31
C LEU A 643 -0.98 21.95 20.34
N ALA A 644 -2.09 21.20 20.22
CA ALA A 644 -2.39 20.14 21.19
C ALA A 644 -1.41 18.96 21.11
N ARG A 645 -0.74 18.78 19.97
CA ARG A 645 0.38 17.82 19.79
C ARG A 645 1.58 18.51 19.13
N ASP A 646 2.16 17.95 18.07
CA ASP A 646 3.51 18.30 17.62
C ASP A 646 3.57 19.55 16.71
N ALA A 647 4.74 20.20 16.60
CA ALA A 647 4.89 21.35 15.70
C ALA A 647 5.17 20.92 14.25
N VAL A 648 6.34 20.30 14.02
CA VAL A 648 6.66 19.62 12.77
C VAL A 648 6.90 18.15 13.09
N THR A 649 6.18 17.25 12.44
CA THR A 649 6.19 15.83 12.77
C THR A 649 6.28 15.01 11.49
N ALA A 650 7.13 14.00 11.47
CA ALA A 650 7.45 13.25 10.26
C ALA A 650 7.70 11.77 10.54
N ASP A 651 7.41 10.94 9.54
CA ASP A 651 7.44 9.49 9.64
C ASP A 651 7.93 8.89 8.31
N HIS A 652 8.76 7.85 8.34
CA HIS A 652 9.55 7.26 7.21
C HIS A 652 10.43 8.18 6.36
N VAL A 653 10.19 9.51 6.36
CA VAL A 653 10.70 10.49 5.39
C VAL A 653 12.17 10.34 5.06
N THR A 654 12.54 10.75 3.84
CA THR A 654 13.95 10.87 3.49
C THR A 654 14.31 12.16 2.75
N SER A 655 15.52 12.65 3.04
CA SER A 655 16.08 13.87 2.45
C SER A 655 15.21 15.12 2.68
N VAL A 656 14.44 15.17 3.78
CA VAL A 656 13.64 16.33 4.18
C VAL A 656 14.46 17.27 5.06
N ILE A 657 14.35 18.57 4.81
CA ILE A 657 15.00 19.62 5.59
C ILE A 657 13.94 20.43 6.36
N ILE A 658 13.97 20.33 7.69
CA ILE A 658 13.14 21.12 8.61
C ILE A 658 14.05 22.19 9.22
N ARG A 659 13.90 23.46 8.80
CA ARG A 659 14.82 24.53 9.21
C ARG A 659 14.17 25.87 9.48
N ASN A 660 14.75 26.66 10.39
CA ASN A 660 14.31 28.04 10.69
C ASN A 660 12.83 28.17 11.06
N ASN A 661 12.19 27.12 11.60
CA ASN A 661 10.81 27.18 12.09
C ASN A 661 10.78 27.67 13.54
N ARG A 662 9.71 28.37 13.91
CA ARG A 662 9.45 28.82 15.29
C ARG A 662 8.25 28.06 15.86
N SER A 663 8.43 27.44 17.01
CA SER A 663 7.41 26.61 17.67
C SER A 663 7.23 26.97 19.13
N ARG A 664 5.98 27.14 19.57
CA ARG A 664 5.64 27.59 20.92
C ARG A 664 4.32 27.01 21.43
N GLU A 665 4.24 26.78 22.75
CA GLU A 665 3.05 26.27 23.44
C GLU A 665 2.60 24.92 22.84
N ILE A 666 3.52 23.96 22.95
CA ILE A 666 3.40 22.60 22.40
C ILE A 666 2.84 21.66 23.48
N GLY A 667 1.68 21.07 23.19
CA GLY A 667 0.81 20.39 24.15
C GLY A 667 -0.36 21.24 24.68
N TYR A 668 -0.71 22.35 24.02
CA TYR A 668 -1.73 23.30 24.48
C TYR A 668 -2.92 23.44 23.51
N PRO A 669 -4.15 23.64 24.00
CA PRO A 669 -4.55 23.69 25.41
C PRO A 669 -4.46 22.31 26.08
N THR A 670 -4.16 22.28 27.37
CA THR A 670 -3.98 21.03 28.14
C THR A 670 -5.25 20.19 28.22
N SER A 671 -6.43 20.78 27.98
CA SER A 671 -7.71 20.06 27.83
C SER A 671 -7.72 19.11 26.63
N ASP A 672 -6.95 19.44 25.59
CA ASP A 672 -6.88 18.68 24.35
C ASP A 672 -5.62 17.78 24.31
N PHE A 673 -4.64 18.02 25.18
CA PHE A 673 -3.41 17.22 25.28
C PHE A 673 -3.70 15.72 25.53
N ASP A 674 -3.17 14.86 24.67
CA ASP A 674 -3.42 13.42 24.73
C ASP A 674 -2.24 12.60 25.30
N GLY A 675 -1.22 13.26 25.83
CA GLY A 675 -0.07 12.62 26.48
C GLY A 675 1.22 12.59 25.65
N SER A 676 1.21 13.02 24.38
CA SER A 676 2.42 13.11 23.55
C SER A 676 2.41 14.34 22.64
N ALA A 677 3.25 15.33 22.97
CA ALA A 677 3.49 16.53 22.19
C ALA A 677 4.99 16.89 22.26
N VAL A 678 5.66 16.97 21.11
CA VAL A 678 7.07 17.39 20.98
C VAL A 678 7.21 18.35 19.79
N CYS A 679 8.31 19.09 19.71
CA CYS A 679 8.52 20.08 18.66
C CYS A 679 8.74 19.44 17.30
N PHE A 680 9.78 18.60 17.19
CA PHE A 680 10.30 18.09 15.92
C PHE A 680 10.47 16.57 16.01
N ARG A 681 9.48 15.81 15.51
CA ARG A 681 9.46 14.34 15.54
C ARG A 681 9.89 13.76 14.20
N LEU A 682 10.80 12.79 14.23
CA LEU A 682 11.16 11.93 13.09
C LEU A 682 10.98 10.46 13.51
N THR A 683 10.16 9.70 12.81
CA THR A 683 9.92 8.27 13.13
C THR A 683 10.27 7.42 11.92
N ALA A 684 10.96 6.28 12.10
CA ALA A 684 11.41 5.39 11.02
C ALA A 684 12.10 6.09 9.81
N SER A 685 12.63 7.30 9.99
CA SER A 685 13.03 8.23 8.91
C SER A 685 14.53 8.14 8.62
N SER A 686 14.99 8.51 7.42
CA SER A 686 16.44 8.51 7.12
C SER A 686 16.99 9.64 6.25
N ASP A 687 18.23 10.04 6.52
CA ASP A 687 18.95 11.10 5.79
C ASP A 687 18.27 12.50 5.85
N ASN A 688 17.50 12.78 6.91
CA ASN A 688 16.84 14.07 7.11
C ASN A 688 17.68 15.03 7.95
N THR A 689 17.38 16.33 7.84
CA THR A 689 18.02 17.38 8.64
C THR A 689 16.98 18.19 9.40
N VAL A 690 17.12 18.25 10.72
CA VAL A 690 16.41 19.17 11.62
C VAL A 690 17.45 20.15 12.14
N GLU A 691 17.44 21.38 11.60
CA GLU A 691 18.47 22.38 11.91
C GLU A 691 17.95 23.79 12.15
N ALA A 692 18.63 24.57 13.01
CA ALA A 692 18.32 25.99 13.23
C ALA A 692 16.84 26.28 13.61
N ASN A 693 16.11 25.30 14.14
CA ASN A 693 14.74 25.51 14.63
C ASN A 693 14.75 26.00 16.08
N THR A 694 13.77 26.83 16.42
CA THR A 694 13.54 27.29 17.80
C THR A 694 12.27 26.65 18.33
N CYS A 695 12.36 25.98 19.48
CA CYS A 695 11.19 25.51 20.21
C CYS A 695 11.25 25.87 21.69
N THR A 696 10.13 26.36 22.21
CA THR A 696 10.00 26.80 23.60
C THR A 696 8.63 26.45 24.16
N GLU A 697 8.53 26.24 25.48
CA GLU A 697 7.27 26.03 26.22
C GLU A 697 6.54 24.76 25.73
N THR A 698 7.21 23.63 25.95
CA THR A 698 6.72 22.29 25.56
C THR A 698 6.41 21.47 26.82
N LEU A 699 5.25 20.81 26.86
CA LEU A 699 4.87 20.00 28.03
C LEU A 699 5.84 18.83 28.30
N LEU A 700 6.51 18.32 27.26
CA LEU A 700 7.45 17.20 27.28
C LEU A 700 8.80 17.61 26.66
N GLY A 701 9.61 16.62 26.23
CA GLY A 701 10.82 16.84 25.45
C GLY A 701 10.57 17.47 24.07
N ALA A 702 11.65 17.80 23.35
CA ALA A 702 11.58 18.56 22.11
C ALA A 702 11.62 17.70 20.85
N ILE A 703 12.43 16.64 20.86
CA ILE A 703 12.74 15.86 19.66
C ILE A 703 12.68 14.37 19.99
N ILE A 704 12.06 13.62 19.08
CA ILE A 704 12.14 12.16 19.02
C ILE A 704 12.70 11.82 17.64
N VAL A 705 13.70 10.96 17.58
CA VAL A 705 14.24 10.38 16.34
C VAL A 705 14.21 8.87 16.44
N SER A 706 13.63 8.22 15.44
CA SER A 706 13.84 6.81 15.11
C SER A 706 14.19 6.70 13.63
N GLY A 707 15.12 5.82 13.30
CA GLY A 707 15.63 5.63 11.93
C GLY A 707 17.13 5.93 11.80
N GLN A 708 17.60 6.30 10.61
CA GLN A 708 19.05 6.30 10.32
C GLN A 708 19.62 7.53 9.61
N ARG A 709 20.89 7.86 9.90
CA ARG A 709 21.63 8.95 9.22
C ARG A 709 20.99 10.34 9.32
N ASN A 710 20.00 10.53 10.20
CA ASN A 710 19.38 11.83 10.43
C ASN A 710 20.35 12.76 11.16
N ARG A 711 20.22 14.06 10.90
CA ARG A 711 21.02 15.12 11.50
C ARG A 711 20.12 16.03 12.33
N VAL A 712 20.37 16.08 13.64
CA VAL A 712 19.75 17.03 14.58
C VAL A 712 20.84 17.96 15.04
N THR A 713 20.88 19.18 14.48
CA THR A 713 22.03 20.08 14.66
C THR A 713 21.63 21.54 14.79
N ALA A 714 22.26 22.30 15.69
CA ALA A 714 22.01 23.74 15.85
C ALA A 714 20.55 24.13 16.16
N ASN A 715 19.78 23.26 16.84
CA ASN A 715 18.43 23.60 17.29
C ASN A 715 18.46 24.21 18.70
N HIS A 716 17.59 25.19 18.94
CA HIS A 716 17.44 25.87 20.23
C HIS A 716 16.18 25.36 20.94
N LEU A 717 16.34 24.47 21.91
CA LEU A 717 15.25 23.71 22.54
C LEU A 717 15.21 24.01 24.04
N THR A 718 14.27 24.85 24.48
CA THR A 718 14.24 25.39 25.86
C THR A 718 12.86 25.30 26.51
N LYS A 719 12.78 25.44 27.85
CA LYS A 719 11.53 25.27 28.62
C LYS A 719 10.79 23.96 28.26
N LEU A 720 11.56 22.89 28.15
CA LEU A 720 11.08 21.52 27.90
C LEU A 720 10.57 20.91 29.21
N ASN A 721 9.78 19.83 29.11
CA ASN A 721 9.19 19.13 30.26
C ASN A 721 8.37 20.07 31.18
N ALA A 722 7.69 21.08 30.65
CA ALA A 722 6.86 22.00 31.43
C ALA A 722 5.71 21.29 32.18
N GLY A 723 5.32 20.09 31.75
CA GLY A 723 4.40 19.19 32.47
C GLY A 723 5.06 18.31 33.54
N HIS A 724 6.31 18.58 33.93
CA HIS A 724 7.10 17.83 34.91
C HIS A 724 7.18 16.30 34.67
N ARG A 725 7.23 15.88 33.41
CA ARG A 725 7.46 14.46 33.04
C ARG A 725 8.92 14.22 32.71
N GLU A 726 9.40 13.02 33.01
CA GLU A 726 10.81 12.64 32.89
C GLU A 726 11.24 12.20 31.48
N VAL A 727 10.93 13.01 30.46
CA VAL A 727 11.25 12.71 29.05
C VAL A 727 12.60 13.33 28.66
N GLY A 728 13.34 12.69 27.76
CA GLY A 728 14.59 13.23 27.23
C GLY A 728 14.38 14.40 26.25
N GLY A 729 15.36 15.29 26.13
CA GLY A 729 15.27 16.48 25.27
C GLY A 729 15.33 16.12 23.78
N VAL A 730 16.33 15.30 23.42
CA VAL A 730 16.39 14.51 22.19
C VAL A 730 16.33 13.03 22.58
N PHE A 731 15.29 12.31 22.14
CA PHE A 731 15.16 10.87 22.36
C PHE A 731 15.52 10.11 21.08
N LEU A 732 16.62 9.35 21.11
CA LEU A 732 17.03 8.42 20.06
C LEU A 732 16.37 7.06 20.32
N ASP A 733 15.17 6.89 19.81
CA ASP A 733 14.32 5.73 20.06
C ASP A 733 14.80 4.46 19.33
N THR A 734 14.20 3.31 19.65
CA THR A 734 14.49 2.01 19.06
C THR A 734 14.61 2.06 17.54
N GLY A 735 15.63 1.38 16.99
CA GLY A 735 16.00 1.44 15.57
C GLY A 735 17.01 2.54 15.20
N SER A 736 17.26 3.51 16.08
CA SER A 736 18.22 4.61 15.84
C SER A 736 19.65 4.12 15.60
N SER A 737 20.19 4.37 14.41
CA SER A 737 21.61 4.12 14.09
C SER A 737 22.17 5.09 13.03
N ALA A 738 23.48 5.32 13.03
CA ALA A 738 24.20 6.31 12.22
C ALA A 738 23.69 7.76 12.30
N ASN A 739 22.78 8.10 13.24
CA ASN A 739 22.29 9.47 13.40
C ASN A 739 23.36 10.37 14.04
N ILE A 740 23.28 11.67 13.75
CA ILE A 740 24.16 12.72 14.30
C ILE A 740 23.30 13.68 15.12
N VAL A 741 23.57 13.77 16.42
CA VAL A 741 23.00 14.79 17.33
C VAL A 741 24.16 15.66 17.81
N GLU A 742 24.33 16.85 17.21
CA GLU A 742 25.49 17.71 17.47
C GLU A 742 25.18 19.21 17.46
N GLY A 743 25.58 19.93 18.51
CA GLY A 743 25.47 21.39 18.58
C GLY A 743 24.07 21.93 18.90
N ASN A 744 23.25 21.24 19.69
CA ASN A 744 21.92 21.71 20.08
C ASN A 744 21.91 22.27 21.51
N ASP A 745 21.16 23.35 21.77
CA ASP A 745 20.72 23.71 23.13
C ASP A 745 19.62 22.72 23.55
N ILE A 746 19.70 22.19 24.77
CA ILE A 746 18.68 21.29 25.33
C ILE A 746 18.45 21.66 26.80
N ALA A 747 17.41 22.48 27.06
CA ALA A 747 17.12 23.02 28.39
C ALA A 747 15.71 22.70 28.93
N GLY A 748 15.64 22.28 30.19
CA GLY A 748 14.39 21.91 30.88
C GLY A 748 14.65 21.07 32.14
N PRO A 749 13.65 20.83 33.01
CA PRO A 749 13.82 20.00 34.20
C PRO A 749 14.23 18.57 33.86
N GLY A 750 15.33 18.10 34.46
CA GLY A 750 15.92 16.78 34.24
C GLY A 750 16.90 16.70 33.06
N MET A 751 17.05 17.76 32.25
CA MET A 751 17.92 17.75 31.06
C MET A 751 19.40 17.60 31.39
N GLY A 752 19.85 17.91 32.60
CA GLY A 752 21.25 17.67 33.00
C GLY A 752 21.65 16.18 32.94
N ASN A 753 20.68 15.28 33.11
CA ASN A 753 20.88 13.83 33.06
C ASN A 753 20.17 13.14 31.89
N ARG A 754 19.23 13.83 31.21
CA ARG A 754 18.34 13.27 30.17
C ARG A 754 18.37 14.04 28.84
N CYS A 755 19.39 14.90 28.66
CA CYS A 755 19.62 15.71 27.46
C CYS A 755 19.43 14.95 26.13
N VAL A 756 20.21 13.88 25.95
CA VAL A 756 20.06 12.91 24.86
C VAL A 756 19.88 11.54 25.50
N MET A 757 18.75 10.90 25.25
CA MET A 757 18.41 9.59 25.79
C MET A 757 18.36 8.54 24.68
N LEU A 758 18.80 7.32 24.98
CA LEU A 758 18.73 6.17 24.08
C LEU A 758 17.52 5.29 24.45
N GLY A 759 16.76 4.86 23.45
CA GLY A 759 15.68 3.89 23.60
C GLY A 759 16.18 2.45 23.81
N PRO A 760 15.31 1.52 24.22
CA PRO A 760 15.66 0.12 24.40
C PRO A 760 16.27 -0.50 23.13
N GLY A 761 17.34 -1.28 23.31
CA GLY A 761 18.03 -1.97 22.21
C GLY A 761 18.93 -1.10 21.33
N VAL A 762 18.97 0.22 21.52
CA VAL A 762 19.91 1.10 20.81
C VAL A 762 21.31 0.97 21.43
N ALA A 763 22.28 0.46 20.66
CA ALA A 763 23.65 0.36 21.15
C ALA A 763 24.26 1.76 21.35
N PRO A 764 25.05 2.02 22.42
CA PRO A 764 25.60 3.35 22.69
C PRO A 764 26.48 3.93 21.59
N ASN A 765 27.16 3.07 20.82
CA ASN A 765 27.98 3.44 19.67
C ASN A 765 27.22 3.44 18.34
N ALA A 766 25.91 3.12 18.32
CA ALA A 766 25.12 3.12 17.10
C ALA A 766 24.92 4.53 16.53
N ASN A 767 25.00 5.59 17.35
CA ASN A 767 24.76 6.98 16.94
C ASN A 767 25.89 7.89 17.40
N ARG A 768 26.14 8.99 16.67
CA ARG A 768 27.10 10.03 17.06
C ARG A 768 26.37 11.12 17.84
N VAL A 769 26.64 11.21 19.13
CA VAL A 769 26.21 12.30 20.00
C VAL A 769 27.44 13.08 20.44
N ALA A 770 27.51 14.39 20.16
CA ALA A 770 28.66 15.22 20.48
C ALA A 770 28.26 16.68 20.69
N LYS A 771 28.93 17.42 21.59
CA LYS A 771 28.78 18.89 21.72
C LYS A 771 27.32 19.38 21.80
N ASN A 772 26.46 18.75 22.60
CA ASN A 772 25.13 19.28 22.89
C ASN A 772 25.16 19.95 24.27
N ASP A 773 24.55 21.13 24.38
CA ASP A 773 24.57 21.92 25.61
C ASP A 773 23.34 21.59 26.46
N CYS A 774 23.58 20.84 27.52
CA CYS A 774 22.58 20.18 28.34
C CYS A 774 22.32 20.96 29.64
N LEU A 775 21.22 21.72 29.70
CA LEU A 775 20.96 22.69 30.76
C LEU A 775 19.73 22.30 31.58
N ASP A 776 19.93 21.72 32.76
CA ASP A 776 18.82 21.52 33.68
C ASP A 776 18.23 22.88 34.11
N GLU A 777 16.91 23.05 34.07
CA GLU A 777 16.31 24.35 34.43
C GLU A 777 16.39 24.65 35.93
N ALA A 778 16.62 23.62 36.77
CA ALA A 778 17.08 23.80 38.15
C ALA A 778 18.50 24.43 38.23
N SER A 779 19.38 24.13 37.27
CA SER A 779 20.72 24.74 37.16
C SER A 779 20.67 26.14 36.55
N LEU A 780 19.70 26.46 35.69
CA LEU A 780 19.46 27.84 35.20
C LEU A 780 19.03 28.81 36.31
N ALA A 781 18.41 28.32 37.39
CA ALA A 781 18.16 29.11 38.59
C ALA A 781 19.44 29.39 39.42
N LEU A 782 20.46 28.54 39.33
CA LEU A 782 21.74 28.68 40.04
C LEU A 782 22.84 29.38 39.21
N LEU A 783 22.72 29.41 37.87
CA LEU A 783 23.68 30.02 36.95
C LEU A 783 23.32 31.44 36.48
N ARG A 784 22.32 32.08 37.11
CA ARG A 784 22.12 33.54 37.01
C ARG A 784 22.49 34.24 38.32
N PRO A 785 23.71 34.78 38.43
CA PRO A 785 23.95 35.90 39.33
C PRO A 785 22.99 37.04 38.98
N SER A 786 22.25 37.47 39.99
CA SER A 786 21.41 38.67 40.03
C SER A 786 21.76 39.78 39.02
N ILE A 787 21.09 39.79 37.86
CA ILE A 787 20.91 41.02 37.05
C ILE A 787 19.40 41.25 36.90
N ARG A 788 18.88 42.09 37.79
CA ARG A 788 17.57 42.72 37.63
C ARG A 788 17.67 43.79 36.54
N ARG A 789 16.81 43.74 35.53
CA ARG A 789 15.89 44.83 35.14
C ARG A 789 14.97 44.36 34.03
#